data_AF-A0A838DA63-F1
#
_entry.id   AF-A0A838DA63-F1
#
_cell.length_a   1.000
_cell.length_b   1.000
_cell.length_c   1.000
_cell.angle_alpha   90.00
_cell.angle_beta   90.00
_cell.angle_gamma   90.00
#
_symmetry.space_group_name_H-M   'P 1'
#
loop_
_entity.id
_entity.type
_entity.pdbx_description
1 polymer ?
#
loop_
_entity_poly.entity_id
_entity_poly.type
_entity_poly.pdbx_seq_one_letter_code
_entity_poly.pdbx_strand_id
1 'polypeptide(L)'
;MNVGKSTKKGTFNLSHYDYASCFFITLSFASMISTGIFAIPLVSDFFSDKEFDWNRDWTNVLFTITSALGCIWGLMAHSQFDITTKLIRNTGHLCRKLDPFIGEYDYNTFNPETNQLEDGYAYHSFVDFWDRENDVPHWLDKGKYWKILLELRKINKNVRLEVTKDANLPFKRGKGNVVVILKKFNQADSTGKKNESIDNKNAIFRIIIPQWLVINTEYKRFNIFSQTEINTITNIISDVNKNIPKIIDEIIFKEKPVLKHSGNILTSLSTYLNKSLPIRIAYSKTKEILPGAKKRQIQYTNENLSSVSLDYLIESILLKARTIGIDEESLTKLRLLTQYLKKEYDKLGLGEGSSEYHNLHHSLEVAYMSLNMLPKEIHGYTITKRDYEIMLVAALLHDYDPVQATSHYDLKYSRVPTVANTIAEIKRKRIHDAYFLLNSEELIRFFRKYESPLVHAQEFATAHPEMLNGKEAKIESKIVEALIWRTDYPFNENAYNNFNQLLKEIDDPDFSAEKINLIAEILSLADLSVTYLSSDPLLAWNRVVKLYEELDFPLVEAVSRTDRFLSLFSEGSLFKDIISRKNFPDVFRQKWDNVYQFFHEGNPSNKINNLILDAKTKYEKINMDVSTSNCDYLINTALQNKNEYYIGIVKDKEEIINTQAKLSGLQIENLEILPGNPDNILPFIKDKFVDNFIITIFCDNSEKRVNKERILKNLLHSYKSKLSQDGTIQIIVENEQDFRKIMSLIPEHGFKIISTSNKVTLGALNSDKSKRTNHAKNVKIITIQKLQNNNNNIQK
;
A
#
# COMPACT_ATOMS: atom_id res chain seq x y z
N MET A 1 44.39 7.16 12.10
CA MET A 1 44.37 5.69 11.88
C MET A 1 42.97 5.29 11.43
N ASN A 2 42.81 5.02 10.12
CA ASN A 2 41.55 4.56 9.53
C ASN A 2 41.35 3.08 9.84
N VAL A 3 40.53 2.76 10.84
CA VAL A 3 40.03 1.40 11.05
C VAL A 3 38.94 1.16 10.02
N GLY A 4 39.26 0.42 8.96
CA GLY A 4 38.37 0.15 7.83
C GLY A 4 37.07 -0.53 8.27
N LYS A 5 35.93 0.08 7.94
CA LYS A 5 34.62 -0.57 7.99
C LYS A 5 34.66 -1.77 7.04
N SER A 6 34.59 -2.99 7.56
CA SER A 6 34.44 -4.19 6.74
C SER A 6 33.02 -4.19 6.15
N THR A 7 32.85 -3.72 4.92
CA THR A 7 31.60 -3.80 4.16
C THR A 7 31.65 -4.97 3.20
N LYS A 8 30.81 -6.00 3.40
CA LYS A 8 30.60 -7.04 2.38
C LYS A 8 29.59 -6.53 1.36
N LYS A 9 29.93 -6.62 0.08
CA LYS A 9 29.10 -6.17 -1.06
C LYS A 9 28.61 -7.39 -1.85
N GLY A 10 27.29 -7.54 -1.96
CA GLY A 10 26.64 -8.48 -2.88
C GLY A 10 25.96 -7.72 -4.03
N THR A 11 25.90 -8.30 -5.23
CA THR A 11 25.27 -7.65 -6.39
C THR A 11 24.43 -8.62 -7.21
N PHE A 12 23.26 -8.14 -7.64
CA PHE A 12 22.48 -8.76 -8.71
C PHE A 12 22.72 -8.00 -10.01
N ASN A 13 23.44 -8.67 -10.92
CA ASN A 13 23.79 -8.17 -12.23
C ASN A 13 23.34 -9.18 -13.29
N LEU A 14 22.63 -8.68 -14.31
CA LEU A 14 22.14 -9.45 -15.45
C LEU A 14 23.24 -10.15 -16.24
N SER A 15 24.48 -9.65 -16.20
CA SER A 15 25.60 -10.34 -16.85
C SER A 15 25.82 -11.75 -16.29
N HIS A 16 25.60 -11.97 -14.99
CA HIS A 16 25.66 -13.31 -14.41
C HIS A 16 24.54 -14.21 -14.93
N TYR A 17 23.37 -13.65 -15.23
CA TYR A 17 22.27 -14.39 -15.83
C TYR A 17 22.55 -14.70 -17.30
N ASP A 18 23.16 -13.78 -18.04
CA ASP A 18 23.66 -14.04 -19.41
C ASP A 18 24.71 -15.17 -19.40
N TYR A 19 25.68 -15.14 -18.48
CA TYR A 19 26.68 -16.20 -18.36
C TYR A 19 26.05 -17.54 -17.99
N ALA A 20 25.08 -17.56 -17.05
CA ALA A 20 24.33 -18.77 -16.72
C ALA A 20 23.54 -19.29 -17.93
N SER A 21 22.88 -18.41 -18.68
CA SER A 21 22.14 -18.73 -19.89
C SER A 21 23.06 -19.37 -20.96
N CYS A 22 24.22 -18.78 -21.21
CA CYS A 22 25.24 -19.30 -22.13
C CYS A 22 25.83 -20.65 -21.65
N PHE A 23 26.01 -20.81 -20.35
CA PHE A 23 26.46 -22.07 -19.77
C PHE A 23 25.44 -23.20 -20.00
N PHE A 24 24.16 -22.96 -19.70
CA PHE A 24 23.13 -23.99 -19.83
C PHE A 24 22.81 -24.37 -21.27
N ILE A 25 22.87 -23.42 -22.21
CA ILE A 25 22.71 -23.76 -23.64
C ILE A 25 23.90 -24.57 -24.15
N THR A 26 25.12 -24.23 -23.75
CA THR A 26 26.32 -25.03 -24.07
C THR A 26 26.22 -26.43 -23.48
N LEU A 27 25.77 -26.55 -22.22
CA LEU A 27 25.51 -27.83 -21.57
C LEU A 27 24.46 -28.65 -22.32
N SER A 28 23.41 -27.99 -22.82
CA SER A 28 22.40 -28.65 -23.65
C SER A 28 22.99 -29.23 -24.93
N PHE A 29 23.81 -28.46 -25.65
CA PHE A 29 24.45 -28.94 -26.88
C PHE A 29 25.41 -30.09 -26.61
N ALA A 30 26.25 -29.99 -25.58
CA ALA A 30 27.14 -31.06 -25.17
C ALA A 30 26.37 -32.34 -24.81
N SER A 31 25.25 -32.19 -24.08
CA SER A 31 24.38 -33.30 -23.69
C SER A 31 23.66 -33.92 -24.89
N MET A 32 23.25 -33.11 -25.87
CA MET A 32 22.66 -33.60 -27.12
C MET A 32 23.66 -34.44 -27.92
N ILE A 33 24.90 -33.97 -28.07
CA ILE A 33 25.98 -34.70 -28.75
C ILE A 33 26.27 -36.01 -28.02
N SER A 34 26.41 -35.96 -26.69
CA SER A 34 26.61 -37.14 -25.84
C SER A 34 25.48 -38.16 -26.01
N THR A 35 24.22 -37.70 -26.01
CA THR A 35 23.05 -38.56 -26.26
C THR A 35 23.19 -39.29 -27.59
N GLY A 36 23.58 -38.59 -28.66
CA GLY A 36 23.82 -39.21 -29.97
C GLY A 36 24.93 -40.27 -29.91
N ILE A 37 26.07 -39.96 -29.31
CA ILE A 37 27.24 -40.87 -29.23
C ILE A 37 26.88 -42.17 -28.51
N PHE A 38 26.15 -42.11 -27.39
CA PHE A 38 25.81 -43.30 -26.61
C PHE A 38 24.53 -44.01 -27.09
N ALA A 39 23.62 -43.31 -27.78
CA ALA A 39 22.40 -43.91 -28.32
C ALA A 39 22.63 -44.65 -29.64
N ILE A 40 23.53 -44.17 -30.51
CA ILE A 40 23.80 -44.78 -31.82
C ILE A 40 24.17 -46.27 -31.69
N PRO A 41 25.09 -46.69 -30.78
CA PRO A 41 25.39 -48.10 -30.57
C PRO A 41 24.18 -48.93 -30.10
N LEU A 42 23.38 -48.39 -29.17
CA LEU A 42 22.19 -49.06 -28.64
C LEU A 42 21.13 -49.30 -29.72
N VAL A 43 20.87 -48.28 -30.54
CA VAL A 43 19.92 -48.35 -31.66
C VAL A 43 20.44 -49.30 -32.73
N SER A 44 21.73 -49.26 -33.04
CA SER A 44 22.37 -50.17 -34.00
C SER A 44 22.28 -51.62 -33.56
N ASP A 45 22.55 -51.92 -32.29
CA ASP A 45 22.48 -53.28 -31.76
C ASP A 45 21.03 -53.77 -31.65
N PHE A 46 20.07 -52.88 -31.33
CA PHE A 46 18.63 -53.18 -31.37
C PHE A 46 18.13 -53.55 -32.77
N PHE A 47 18.55 -52.82 -33.82
CA PHE A 47 18.18 -53.13 -35.21
C PHE A 47 18.94 -54.32 -35.80
N SER A 48 20.00 -54.79 -35.13
CA SER A 48 20.81 -55.94 -35.57
C SER A 48 20.40 -57.26 -34.89
N ASP A 49 19.28 -57.31 -34.17
CA ASP A 49 18.77 -58.46 -33.40
C ASP A 49 19.81 -59.10 -32.45
N LYS A 50 20.77 -58.31 -31.94
CA LYS A 50 21.71 -58.78 -30.92
C LYS A 50 21.04 -58.78 -29.55
N GLU A 51 21.22 -59.84 -28.77
CA GLU A 51 20.76 -59.88 -27.38
C GLU A 51 21.37 -58.74 -26.56
N PHE A 52 20.55 -58.07 -25.75
CA PHE A 52 20.96 -56.94 -24.91
C PHE A 52 21.93 -57.40 -23.81
N ASP A 53 23.17 -56.94 -23.86
CA ASP A 53 24.19 -57.29 -22.86
C ASP A 53 24.13 -56.28 -21.70
N TRP A 54 23.51 -56.68 -20.60
CA TRP A 54 23.38 -55.84 -19.41
C TRP A 54 24.70 -55.34 -18.82
N ASN A 55 25.83 -56.02 -19.02
CA ASN A 55 27.12 -55.55 -18.51
C ASN A 55 27.76 -54.48 -19.41
N ARG A 56 27.51 -54.54 -20.71
CA ARG A 56 28.06 -53.61 -21.71
C ARG A 56 27.14 -52.45 -22.01
N ASP A 57 25.85 -52.72 -22.17
CA ASP A 57 24.86 -51.78 -22.72
C ASP A 57 24.19 -50.94 -21.63
N TRP A 58 24.23 -51.36 -20.36
CA TRP A 58 23.70 -50.58 -19.24
C TRP A 58 24.38 -49.21 -19.08
N THR A 59 25.70 -49.15 -19.28
CA THR A 59 26.43 -47.88 -19.21
C THR A 59 25.99 -46.94 -20.33
N ASN A 60 25.88 -47.44 -21.57
CA ASN A 60 25.38 -46.67 -22.71
C ASN A 60 23.94 -46.20 -22.49
N VAL A 61 23.06 -47.05 -21.93
CA VAL A 61 21.67 -46.68 -21.60
C VAL A 61 21.65 -45.58 -20.54
N LEU A 62 22.42 -45.73 -19.46
CA LEU A 62 22.51 -44.74 -18.40
C LEU A 62 23.05 -43.40 -18.93
N PHE A 63 24.13 -43.41 -19.70
CA PHE A 63 24.70 -42.20 -20.30
C PHE A 63 23.77 -41.55 -21.32
N THR A 64 23.05 -42.34 -22.12
CA THR A 64 22.04 -41.84 -23.06
C THR A 64 20.89 -41.14 -22.33
N ILE A 65 20.32 -41.77 -21.30
CA ILE A 65 19.19 -41.22 -20.54
C ILE A 65 19.62 -39.96 -19.77
N THR A 66 20.74 -40.02 -19.06
CA THR A 66 21.26 -38.89 -18.29
C THR A 66 21.65 -37.71 -19.20
N SER A 67 22.23 -37.98 -20.36
CA SER A 67 22.52 -36.94 -21.37
C SER A 67 21.25 -36.35 -21.99
N ALA A 68 20.24 -37.17 -22.30
CA ALA A 68 18.96 -36.67 -22.80
C ALA A 68 18.26 -35.76 -21.77
N LEU A 69 18.26 -36.17 -20.50
CA LEU A 69 17.76 -35.35 -19.39
C LEU A 69 18.58 -34.08 -19.19
N GLY A 70 19.91 -34.15 -19.34
CA GLY A 70 20.82 -33.00 -19.32
C GLY A 70 20.53 -32.00 -20.44
N CYS A 71 20.18 -32.48 -21.63
CA CYS A 71 19.75 -31.66 -22.76
C CYS A 71 18.45 -30.91 -22.43
N ILE A 72 17.41 -31.62 -21.98
CA ILE A 72 16.13 -31.02 -21.59
C ILE A 72 16.33 -29.99 -20.47
N TRP A 73 17.11 -30.33 -19.45
CA TRP A 73 17.43 -29.41 -18.36
C TRP A 73 18.16 -28.17 -18.87
N GLY A 74 19.18 -28.33 -19.72
CA GLY A 74 19.93 -27.22 -20.30
C GLY A 74 19.03 -26.24 -21.07
N LEU A 75 18.13 -26.75 -21.93
CA LEU A 75 17.16 -25.92 -22.67
C LEU A 75 16.19 -25.18 -21.74
N MET A 76 15.62 -25.89 -20.77
CA MET A 76 14.67 -25.30 -19.82
C MET A 76 15.35 -24.22 -18.97
N ALA A 77 16.56 -24.48 -18.47
CA ALA A 77 17.34 -23.54 -17.69
C ALA A 77 17.72 -22.30 -18.52
N HIS A 78 18.24 -22.50 -19.74
CA HIS A 78 18.54 -21.41 -20.68
C HIS A 78 17.33 -20.50 -20.88
N SER A 79 16.17 -21.08 -21.20
CA SER A 79 14.93 -20.33 -21.39
C SER A 79 14.54 -19.51 -20.16
N GLN A 80 14.66 -20.07 -18.95
CA GLN A 80 14.35 -19.35 -17.71
C GLN A 80 15.24 -18.12 -17.49
N PHE A 81 16.56 -18.24 -17.70
CA PHE A 81 17.49 -17.12 -17.54
C PHE A 81 17.29 -16.07 -18.64
N ASP A 82 17.13 -16.49 -19.90
CA ASP A 82 16.92 -15.59 -21.04
C ASP A 82 15.61 -14.78 -20.91
N ILE A 83 14.50 -15.43 -20.55
CA ILE A 83 13.21 -14.76 -20.31
C ILE A 83 13.36 -13.70 -19.22
N THR A 84 14.04 -14.04 -18.11
CA THR A 84 14.24 -13.10 -16.99
C THR A 84 15.07 -11.89 -17.41
N THR A 85 16.16 -12.10 -18.14
CA THR A 85 17.02 -11.01 -18.61
C THR A 85 16.30 -10.11 -19.61
N LYS A 86 15.57 -10.69 -20.57
CA LYS A 86 14.77 -9.94 -21.55
C LYS A 86 13.68 -9.12 -20.86
N LEU A 87 12.97 -9.71 -19.90
CA LEU A 87 11.94 -9.03 -19.10
C LEU A 87 12.50 -7.75 -18.46
N ILE A 88 13.63 -7.87 -17.75
CA ILE A 88 14.24 -6.73 -17.04
C ILE A 88 14.73 -5.65 -18.01
N ARG A 89 15.46 -6.03 -19.06
CA ARG A 89 15.99 -5.07 -20.07
C ARG A 89 14.88 -4.34 -20.79
N ASN A 90 13.88 -5.08 -21.28
CA ASN A 90 12.76 -4.51 -22.02
C ASN A 90 11.94 -3.58 -21.14
N THR A 91 11.69 -3.96 -19.88
CA THR A 91 10.94 -3.11 -18.94
C THR A 91 11.68 -1.81 -18.64
N GLY A 92 12.99 -1.85 -18.37
CA GLY A 92 13.78 -0.63 -18.19
C GLY A 92 13.73 0.29 -19.42
N HIS A 93 13.75 -0.29 -20.63
CA HIS A 93 13.57 0.47 -21.87
C HIS A 93 12.16 1.06 -22.02
N LEU A 94 11.11 0.33 -21.65
CA LEU A 94 9.73 0.82 -21.66
C LEU A 94 9.53 1.96 -20.67
N CYS A 95 10.09 1.86 -19.46
CA CYS A 95 10.08 2.95 -18.48
C CYS A 95 10.70 4.22 -19.06
N ARG A 96 11.83 4.11 -19.77
CA ARG A 96 12.47 5.26 -20.44
C ARG A 96 11.71 5.80 -21.65
N LYS A 97 10.81 5.01 -22.24
CA LYS A 97 9.88 5.52 -23.26
C LYS A 97 8.74 6.33 -22.65
N LEU A 98 8.27 5.95 -21.45
CA LEU A 98 7.28 6.75 -20.70
C LEU A 98 7.89 8.05 -20.18
N ASP A 99 9.11 7.96 -19.66
CA ASP A 99 9.82 9.07 -19.07
C ASP A 99 11.32 8.97 -19.42
N PRO A 100 11.79 9.77 -20.39
CA PRO A 100 13.18 9.74 -20.83
C PRO A 100 14.22 10.01 -19.74
N PHE A 101 13.84 10.68 -18.65
CA PHE A 101 14.73 11.05 -17.55
C PHE A 101 14.75 10.03 -16.41
N ILE A 102 13.90 8.98 -16.46
CA ILE A 102 13.87 7.97 -15.40
C ILE A 102 15.22 7.24 -15.31
N GLY A 103 15.81 7.25 -14.11
CA GLY A 103 17.17 6.75 -13.86
C GLY A 103 18.23 7.85 -13.80
N GLU A 104 17.89 9.09 -14.17
CA GLU A 104 18.82 10.23 -14.17
C GLU A 104 18.42 11.35 -13.21
N TYR A 105 17.19 11.32 -12.67
CA TYR A 105 16.71 12.36 -11.74
C TYR A 105 17.64 12.52 -10.54
N ASP A 106 18.04 13.75 -10.26
CA ASP A 106 18.66 14.13 -9.00
C ASP A 106 17.63 14.15 -7.88
N TYR A 107 17.96 13.50 -6.77
CA TYR A 107 17.19 13.59 -5.55
C TYR A 107 18.09 13.24 -4.37
N ASN A 108 18.03 14.04 -3.30
CA ASN A 108 18.79 13.81 -2.08
C ASN A 108 17.82 13.65 -0.92
N THR A 109 18.07 12.69 -0.04
CA THR A 109 17.28 12.50 1.17
C THR A 109 18.08 12.87 2.39
N PHE A 110 17.46 13.66 3.26
CA PHE A 110 18.04 13.99 4.56
C PHE A 110 18.06 12.76 5.45
N ASN A 111 19.25 12.37 5.92
CA ASN A 111 19.41 11.29 6.86
C ASN A 111 19.46 11.86 8.30
N PRO A 112 18.42 11.63 9.13
CA PRO A 112 18.38 12.14 10.50
C PRO A 112 19.43 11.50 11.42
N GLU A 113 19.96 10.32 11.11
CA GLU A 113 21.00 9.67 11.91
C GLU A 113 22.38 10.30 11.69
N THR A 114 22.65 10.80 10.49
CA THR A 114 23.94 11.40 10.12
C THR A 114 23.88 12.92 10.01
N ASN A 115 22.68 13.51 10.05
CA ASN A 115 22.42 14.93 9.85
C ASN A 115 22.99 15.46 8.52
N GLN A 116 22.95 14.63 7.46
CA GLN A 116 23.50 14.94 6.14
C GLN A 116 22.50 14.58 5.04
N LEU A 117 22.54 15.33 3.94
CA LEU A 117 21.87 14.94 2.69
C LEU A 117 22.66 13.79 2.05
N GLU A 118 22.00 12.66 1.82
CA GLU A 118 22.55 11.53 1.06
C GLU A 118 21.92 11.48 -0.34
N ASP A 119 22.72 11.17 -1.35
CA ASP A 119 22.23 10.98 -2.73
C ASP A 119 21.24 9.81 -2.80
N GLY A 120 20.13 10.00 -3.51
CA GLY A 120 19.07 9.02 -3.68
C GLY A 120 17.89 9.20 -2.72
N TYR A 121 16.89 8.34 -2.89
CA TYR A 121 15.72 8.26 -2.02
C TYR A 121 15.86 7.11 -1.02
N ALA A 122 15.89 7.40 0.28
CA ALA A 122 15.92 6.39 1.34
C ALA A 122 14.98 6.79 2.48
N TYR A 123 14.27 5.81 3.05
CA TYR A 123 13.35 6.07 4.17
C TYR A 123 14.01 5.84 5.53
N HIS A 124 13.77 6.72 6.50
CA HIS A 124 14.46 6.70 7.80
C HIS A 124 13.55 6.45 9.02
N SER A 125 12.28 6.88 9.08
CA SER A 125 11.44 6.65 10.27
C SER A 125 9.97 6.40 9.96
N PHE A 126 9.28 5.53 10.71
CA PHE A 126 7.84 5.27 10.54
C PHE A 126 6.94 6.53 10.68
N VAL A 127 7.42 7.60 11.33
CA VAL A 127 6.68 8.86 11.52
C VAL A 127 6.57 9.66 10.22
N ASP A 128 7.49 9.44 9.28
CA ASP A 128 7.51 10.00 7.91
C ASP A 128 6.30 9.56 7.05
N PHE A 129 5.46 8.68 7.59
CA PHE A 129 4.29 8.06 6.98
C PHE A 129 3.04 8.95 6.98
N TRP A 130 2.82 9.72 8.05
CA TRP A 130 1.66 10.60 8.19
C TRP A 130 1.87 11.95 7.51
N ASP A 131 3.10 12.20 7.09
CA ASP A 131 3.54 13.54 6.76
C ASP A 131 3.27 13.86 5.30
N ARG A 132 2.40 14.86 5.11
CA ARG A 132 2.13 15.53 3.84
C ARG A 132 3.42 16.13 3.26
N GLU A 133 4.45 16.39 4.08
CA GLU A 133 5.68 17.08 3.68
C GLU A 133 6.86 16.13 3.37
N ASN A 134 6.69 14.81 3.46
CA ASN A 134 7.54 13.90 2.70
C ASN A 134 6.98 13.77 1.28
N ASP A 135 7.07 14.88 0.56
CA ASP A 135 6.98 14.91 -0.89
C ASP A 135 7.99 13.87 -1.41
N VAL A 136 7.45 12.75 -1.88
CA VAL A 136 8.29 11.89 -2.72
C VAL A 136 8.40 12.58 -4.07
N PRO A 137 9.51 12.37 -4.77
CA PRO A 137 9.62 12.86 -6.12
C PRO A 137 8.40 12.42 -6.93
N HIS A 138 7.88 13.31 -7.78
CA HIS A 138 6.74 13.00 -8.66
C HIS A 138 6.97 11.74 -9.54
N TRP A 139 8.24 11.34 -9.74
CA TRP A 139 8.63 10.14 -10.47
C TRP A 139 8.58 8.84 -9.65
N LEU A 140 8.44 8.91 -8.32
CA LEU A 140 8.46 7.76 -7.41
C LEU A 140 7.06 7.34 -6.97
N ASP A 141 6.76 6.06 -7.12
CA ASP A 141 5.58 5.39 -6.57
C ASP A 141 5.89 4.83 -5.18
N LYS A 142 5.26 5.42 -4.14
CA LYS A 142 5.44 5.00 -2.75
C LYS A 142 5.02 3.54 -2.55
N GLY A 143 3.93 3.10 -3.18
CA GLY A 143 3.41 1.74 -3.06
C GLY A 143 4.40 0.70 -3.58
N LYS A 144 4.98 0.94 -4.76
CA LYS A 144 6.02 0.06 -5.35
C LYS A 144 7.27 0.02 -4.46
N TYR A 145 7.73 1.16 -3.96
CA TYR A 145 8.86 1.22 -3.01
C TYR A 145 8.58 0.39 -1.74
N TRP A 146 7.41 0.57 -1.13
CA TRP A 146 7.03 -0.11 0.10
C TRP A 146 6.85 -1.61 -0.09
N LYS A 147 6.24 -2.04 -1.20
CA LYS A 147 6.11 -3.47 -1.53
C LYS A 147 7.48 -4.15 -1.48
N ILE A 148 8.49 -3.55 -2.11
CA ILE A 148 9.87 -4.08 -2.11
C ILE A 148 10.43 -4.11 -0.68
N LEU A 149 10.34 -3.00 0.06
CA LEU A 149 10.91 -2.90 1.40
C LEU A 149 10.27 -3.90 2.38
N LEU A 150 8.94 -4.05 2.36
CA LEU A 150 8.21 -4.94 3.25
C LEU A 150 8.50 -6.41 2.97
N GLU A 151 8.52 -6.83 1.70
CA GLU A 151 8.86 -8.20 1.34
C GLU A 151 10.29 -8.56 1.73
N LEU A 152 11.24 -7.63 1.59
CA LEU A 152 12.61 -7.84 2.06
C LEU A 152 12.68 -7.86 3.60
N ARG A 153 11.87 -7.06 4.30
CA ARG A 153 11.79 -7.05 5.77
C ARG A 153 11.14 -8.30 6.37
N LYS A 154 10.21 -8.96 5.66
CA LYS A 154 9.71 -10.30 6.02
C LYS A 154 10.85 -11.32 6.09
N ILE A 155 11.90 -11.13 5.29
CA ILE A 155 13.10 -11.99 5.31
C ILE A 155 14.08 -11.55 6.39
N ASN A 156 14.37 -10.24 6.48
CA ASN A 156 15.27 -9.68 7.48
C ASN A 156 14.82 -8.28 7.92
N LYS A 157 14.50 -8.10 9.20
CA LYS A 157 13.96 -6.84 9.75
C LYS A 157 14.93 -5.64 9.61
N ASN A 158 16.23 -5.87 9.52
CA ASN A 158 17.28 -4.83 9.47
C ASN A 158 17.60 -4.35 8.04
N VAL A 159 16.63 -4.41 7.13
CA VAL A 159 16.76 -3.92 5.74
C VAL A 159 16.41 -2.44 5.64
N ARG A 160 17.27 -1.70 4.94
CA ARG A 160 17.04 -0.34 4.43
C ARG A 160 17.06 -0.36 2.91
N LEU A 161 16.04 0.23 2.29
CA LEU A 161 15.94 0.33 0.84
C LEU A 161 16.29 1.75 0.37
N GLU A 162 17.10 1.84 -0.66
CA GLU A 162 17.55 3.09 -1.26
C GLU A 162 17.33 3.04 -2.77
N VAL A 163 16.78 4.11 -3.32
CA VAL A 163 16.59 4.30 -4.76
C VAL A 163 17.62 5.30 -5.25
N THR A 164 18.37 4.97 -6.29
CA THR A 164 19.42 5.86 -6.82
C THR A 164 19.40 5.92 -8.34
N LYS A 165 20.17 6.87 -8.90
CA LYS A 165 20.37 6.98 -10.34
C LYS A 165 20.98 5.70 -10.91
N ASP A 166 20.65 5.39 -12.14
CA ASP A 166 21.22 4.24 -12.85
C ASP A 166 22.76 4.31 -12.91
N ALA A 167 23.33 5.52 -13.04
CA ALA A 167 24.77 5.76 -13.02
C ALA A 167 25.41 5.58 -11.63
N ASN A 168 24.64 5.76 -10.56
CA ASN A 168 25.10 5.66 -9.17
C ASN A 168 25.03 4.23 -8.63
N LEU A 169 24.36 3.30 -9.34
CA LEU A 169 24.46 1.88 -9.05
C LEU A 169 25.92 1.44 -9.19
N PRO A 170 26.59 1.05 -8.09
CA PRO A 170 28.04 1.07 -8.04
C PRO A 170 28.64 -0.08 -8.85
N PHE A 171 29.05 0.13 -10.10
CA PHE A 171 30.29 -0.39 -10.72
C PHE A 171 30.59 0.18 -12.13
N LYS A 172 31.90 0.35 -12.39
CA LYS A 172 32.54 0.73 -13.65
C LYS A 172 32.45 -0.43 -14.66
N ARG A 173 31.64 -0.28 -15.72
CA ARG A 173 31.38 -1.16 -16.89
C ARG A 173 30.12 -2.05 -16.82
N GLY A 174 29.03 -1.58 -17.46
CA GLY A 174 27.95 -2.43 -18.00
C GLY A 174 26.52 -2.01 -17.65
N LYS A 175 25.64 -1.92 -18.67
CA LYS A 175 24.20 -1.58 -18.59
C LYS A 175 23.31 -2.71 -18.01
N GLY A 176 23.70 -3.36 -16.91
CA GLY A 176 23.06 -4.63 -16.46
C GLY A 176 22.80 -4.80 -14.96
N ASN A 177 23.10 -3.82 -14.11
CA ASN A 177 22.86 -3.95 -12.67
C ASN A 177 21.40 -3.68 -12.32
N VAL A 178 20.83 -4.50 -11.44
CA VAL A 178 19.44 -4.37 -10.99
C VAL A 178 19.39 -4.06 -9.49
N VAL A 179 20.24 -4.69 -8.67
CA VAL A 179 20.27 -4.48 -7.21
C VAL A 179 21.69 -4.57 -6.65
N VAL A 180 22.00 -3.75 -5.64
CA VAL A 180 23.23 -3.84 -4.85
C VAL A 180 22.90 -3.96 -3.37
N ILE A 181 23.55 -4.91 -2.67
CA ILE A 181 23.43 -5.06 -1.22
C ILE A 181 24.75 -4.72 -0.55
N LEU A 182 24.69 -3.76 0.38
CA LEU A 182 25.78 -3.40 1.28
C LEU A 182 25.44 -3.86 2.69
N LYS A 183 26.25 -4.76 3.25
CA LYS A 183 26.12 -5.20 4.64
C LYS A 183 27.03 -4.36 5.54
N LYS A 184 26.45 -3.65 6.51
CA LYS A 184 27.16 -2.91 7.56
C LYS A 184 26.96 -3.60 8.92
N PHE A 185 28.00 -3.62 9.76
CA PHE A 185 27.94 -4.14 11.13
C PHE A 185 27.99 -2.97 12.11
N ASN A 186 27.14 -2.99 13.14
CA ASN A 186 27.19 -2.00 14.22
C ASN A 186 28.41 -2.30 15.11
N GLN A 187 29.29 -1.30 15.30
CA GLN A 187 30.34 -1.32 16.32
C GLN A 187 29.72 -0.93 17.67
N ALA A 188 28.97 -1.83 18.29
CA ALA A 188 28.66 -1.73 19.70
C ALA A 188 28.74 -3.13 20.28
N ASP A 189 29.64 -3.26 21.24
CA ASP A 189 29.98 -4.44 22.06
C ASP A 189 30.98 -5.47 21.52
N SER A 190 32.16 -5.35 22.11
CA SER A 190 33.06 -6.40 22.60
C SER A 190 34.31 -6.75 21.77
N THR A 191 35.43 -6.21 22.26
CA THR A 191 36.55 -7.04 22.69
C THR A 191 36.09 -8.39 23.25
N GLY A 192 36.21 -9.47 22.47
CA GLY A 192 36.08 -10.84 22.99
C GLY A 192 35.41 -11.84 22.05
N LYS A 193 36.22 -12.80 21.55
CA LYS A 193 35.84 -14.06 20.88
C LYS A 193 34.88 -13.98 19.68
N LYS A 194 35.48 -14.13 18.49
CA LYS A 194 34.83 -14.44 17.21
C LYS A 194 33.91 -15.67 17.33
N ASN A 195 32.60 -15.43 17.45
CA ASN A 195 31.57 -16.42 17.16
C ASN A 195 30.70 -15.87 16.02
N GLU A 196 30.90 -16.37 14.80
CA GLU A 196 30.23 -15.92 13.56
C GLU A 196 28.70 -16.01 13.60
N SER A 197 28.11 -16.72 14.57
CA SER A 197 26.67 -16.91 14.69
C SER A 197 25.92 -15.76 15.36
N ILE A 198 26.59 -14.93 16.17
CA ILE A 198 25.97 -13.81 16.90
C ILE A 198 25.99 -12.51 16.07
N ASP A 199 27.02 -12.30 15.25
CA ASP A 199 27.23 -11.10 14.43
C ASP A 199 26.17 -10.84 13.34
N ASN A 200 25.38 -11.85 12.98
CA ASN A 200 24.36 -11.72 11.93
C ASN A 200 23.07 -11.04 12.37
N LYS A 201 22.75 -11.04 13.68
CA LYS A 201 21.50 -10.42 14.18
C LYS A 201 21.55 -8.89 14.20
N ASN A 202 22.75 -8.29 14.22
CA ASN A 202 22.94 -6.84 14.34
C ASN A 202 23.44 -6.18 13.04
N ALA A 203 23.45 -6.91 11.92
CA ALA A 203 23.87 -6.35 10.64
C ALA A 203 22.71 -5.58 9.97
N ILE A 204 23.00 -4.36 9.50
CA ILE A 204 22.09 -3.55 8.68
C ILE A 204 22.39 -3.83 7.21
N PHE A 205 21.37 -4.23 6.46
CA PHE A 205 21.45 -4.48 5.02
C PHE A 205 20.90 -3.27 4.27
N ARG A 206 21.78 -2.52 3.60
CA ARG A 206 21.40 -1.40 2.70
C ARG A 206 21.26 -1.96 1.29
N ILE A 207 20.04 -1.97 0.76
CA ILE A 207 19.67 -2.50 -0.55
C ILE A 207 19.42 -1.30 -1.48
N ILE A 208 20.16 -1.24 -2.58
CA ILE A 208 20.14 -0.13 -3.53
C ILE A 208 19.51 -0.60 -4.83
N ILE A 209 18.49 0.12 -5.30
CA ILE A 209 17.72 -0.17 -6.52
C ILE A 209 17.68 1.04 -7.47
N PRO A 210 17.50 0.84 -8.79
CA PRO A 210 17.30 1.92 -9.75
C PRO A 210 15.92 2.59 -9.64
N GLN A 211 15.82 3.83 -10.10
CA GLN A 211 14.58 4.63 -10.10
C GLN A 211 13.42 3.97 -10.87
N TRP A 212 13.71 3.35 -12.01
CA TRP A 212 12.66 2.80 -12.89
C TRP A 212 11.88 1.63 -12.26
N LEU A 213 12.39 0.98 -11.20
CA LEU A 213 11.66 -0.07 -10.48
C LEU A 213 10.52 0.47 -9.62
N VAL A 214 10.58 1.75 -9.26
CA VAL A 214 9.57 2.44 -8.45
C VAL A 214 8.97 3.60 -9.23
N ILE A 215 8.95 3.51 -10.56
CA ILE A 215 8.39 4.57 -11.40
C ILE A 215 6.89 4.78 -11.12
N ASN A 216 6.51 6.04 -10.92
CA ASN A 216 5.13 6.48 -10.90
C ASN A 216 4.57 6.44 -12.34
N THR A 217 3.55 5.60 -12.52
CA THR A 217 2.87 5.31 -13.79
C THR A 217 1.48 5.95 -13.89
N GLU A 218 1.16 6.90 -13.00
CA GLU A 218 -0.11 7.64 -13.06
C GLU A 218 -0.22 8.47 -14.33
N TYR A 219 -1.36 8.40 -15.02
CA TYR A 219 -1.59 9.11 -16.27
C TYR A 219 -1.42 10.63 -16.16
N LYS A 220 -1.76 11.23 -15.00
CA LYS A 220 -1.62 12.67 -14.76
C LYS A 220 -0.17 13.17 -14.90
N ARG A 221 0.80 12.26 -14.78
CA ARG A 221 2.23 12.57 -14.93
C ARG A 221 2.63 12.80 -16.39
N PHE A 222 1.92 12.21 -17.34
CA PHE A 222 2.34 12.13 -18.73
C PHE A 222 1.63 13.13 -19.66
N ASN A 223 0.97 14.18 -19.14
CA ASN A 223 0.36 15.33 -19.86
C ASN A 223 0.30 15.23 -21.41
N ILE A 224 -0.74 14.61 -21.99
CA ILE A 224 -0.86 14.40 -23.45
C ILE A 224 -2.24 14.76 -24.00
N PHE A 225 -2.24 15.33 -25.22
CA PHE A 225 -3.39 15.96 -25.89
C PHE A 225 -3.86 15.25 -27.18
N SER A 226 -3.53 13.97 -27.43
CA SER A 226 -4.13 13.19 -28.53
C SER A 226 -4.46 11.71 -28.19
N GLN A 227 -5.54 11.17 -28.77
CA GLN A 227 -6.06 9.82 -28.47
C GLN A 227 -5.12 8.68 -28.88
N THR A 228 -4.41 8.82 -30.00
CA THR A 228 -3.44 7.81 -30.49
C THR A 228 -2.21 7.71 -29.59
N GLU A 229 -1.78 8.83 -29.03
CA GLU A 229 -0.68 8.86 -28.05
C GLU A 229 -1.13 8.26 -26.71
N ILE A 230 -2.37 8.52 -26.28
CA ILE A 230 -2.98 7.89 -25.09
C ILE A 230 -2.98 6.37 -25.22
N ASN A 231 -3.45 5.81 -26.33
CA ASN A 231 -3.48 4.35 -26.51
C ASN A 231 -2.07 3.73 -26.48
N THR A 232 -1.10 4.39 -27.11
CA THR A 232 0.29 3.91 -27.13
C THR A 232 0.90 3.91 -25.73
N ILE A 233 0.67 4.97 -24.96
CA ILE A 233 1.18 5.11 -23.59
C ILE A 233 0.47 4.16 -22.63
N THR A 234 -0.83 4.00 -22.77
CA THR A 234 -1.62 3.05 -21.98
C THR A 234 -1.06 1.64 -22.11
N ASN A 235 -0.76 1.20 -23.34
CA ASN A 235 -0.15 -0.10 -23.57
C ASN A 235 1.22 -0.22 -22.88
N ILE A 236 2.05 0.83 -22.96
CA ILE A 236 3.37 0.85 -22.31
C ILE A 236 3.22 0.83 -20.77
N ILE A 237 2.30 1.61 -20.20
CA ILE A 237 1.97 1.63 -18.76
C ILE A 237 1.54 0.24 -18.30
N SER A 238 0.62 -0.39 -19.04
CA SER A 238 0.12 -1.72 -18.76
C SER A 238 1.25 -2.76 -18.75
N ASP A 239 2.13 -2.74 -19.75
CA ASP A 239 3.31 -3.62 -19.80
C ASP A 239 4.28 -3.36 -18.63
N VAL A 240 4.55 -2.10 -18.30
CA VAL A 240 5.43 -1.73 -17.18
C VAL A 240 4.84 -2.20 -15.84
N ASN A 241 3.57 -1.93 -15.59
CA ASN A 241 2.86 -2.31 -14.36
C ASN A 241 2.78 -3.83 -14.20
N LYS A 242 2.61 -4.57 -15.30
CA LYS A 242 2.63 -6.04 -15.29
C LYS A 242 4.02 -6.63 -15.08
N ASN A 243 5.06 -5.97 -15.56
CA ASN A 243 6.43 -6.50 -15.52
C ASN A 243 7.16 -6.17 -14.23
N ILE A 244 6.98 -4.97 -13.66
CA ILE A 244 7.67 -4.55 -12.42
C ILE A 244 7.45 -5.52 -11.26
N PRO A 245 6.22 -5.96 -10.91
CA PRO A 245 6.00 -6.93 -9.83
C PRO A 245 6.76 -8.24 -10.04
N LYS A 246 6.82 -8.75 -11.27
CA LYS A 246 7.57 -9.98 -11.60
C LYS A 246 9.08 -9.79 -11.42
N ILE A 247 9.58 -8.59 -11.74
CA ILE A 247 10.99 -8.24 -11.54
C ILE A 247 11.29 -8.12 -10.03
N ILE A 248 10.37 -7.54 -9.25
CA ILE A 248 10.47 -7.46 -7.79
C ILE A 248 10.51 -8.87 -7.18
N ASP A 249 9.65 -9.79 -7.61
CA ASP A 249 9.65 -11.17 -7.15
C ASP A 249 10.97 -11.89 -7.48
N GLU A 250 11.54 -11.63 -8.66
CA GLU A 250 12.85 -12.15 -9.04
C GLU A 250 13.98 -11.59 -8.17
N ILE A 251 13.95 -10.29 -7.87
CA ILE A 251 14.88 -9.65 -6.95
C ILE A 251 14.78 -10.30 -5.57
N ILE A 252 13.58 -10.42 -5.01
CA ILE A 252 13.35 -11.03 -3.70
C ILE A 252 13.85 -12.48 -3.70
N PHE A 253 13.54 -13.25 -4.75
CA PHE A 253 14.02 -14.61 -4.90
C PHE A 253 15.56 -14.68 -4.87
N LYS A 254 16.22 -13.80 -5.61
CA LYS A 254 17.68 -13.75 -5.73
C LYS A 254 18.37 -13.31 -4.43
N GLU A 255 17.80 -12.34 -3.73
CA GLU A 255 18.40 -11.73 -2.54
C GLU A 255 18.06 -12.46 -1.24
N LYS A 256 16.98 -13.24 -1.20
CA LYS A 256 16.56 -14.00 0.00
C LYS A 256 17.67 -14.83 0.64
N PRO A 257 18.50 -15.60 -0.10
CA PRO A 257 19.60 -16.37 0.51
C PRO A 257 20.68 -15.47 1.12
N VAL A 258 20.98 -14.33 0.50
CA VAL A 258 21.98 -13.37 0.99
C VAL A 258 21.50 -12.75 2.31
N LEU A 259 20.22 -12.38 2.38
CA LEU A 259 19.59 -11.80 3.56
C LEU A 259 19.42 -12.79 4.73
N LYS A 260 19.18 -14.08 4.43
CA LYS A 260 19.03 -15.13 5.46
C LYS A 260 20.36 -15.67 6.00
N HIS A 261 21.33 -15.87 5.12
CA HIS A 261 22.53 -16.67 5.45
C HIS A 261 23.84 -15.88 5.32
N SER A 262 23.77 -14.56 5.16
CA SER A 262 24.93 -13.66 5.18
C SER A 262 26.04 -13.92 4.14
N GLY A 263 25.67 -14.55 3.02
CA GLY A 263 26.46 -14.63 1.79
C GLY A 263 27.76 -15.43 1.89
N ASN A 264 27.74 -16.66 1.36
CA ASN A 264 28.93 -17.39 0.90
C ASN A 264 28.80 -17.67 -0.62
N ILE A 265 29.90 -17.86 -1.35
CA ILE A 265 29.90 -18.22 -2.78
C ILE A 265 28.99 -19.42 -3.07
N LEU A 266 28.96 -20.39 -2.15
CA LEU A 266 28.08 -21.57 -2.23
C LEU A 266 26.58 -21.21 -2.27
N THR A 267 26.17 -20.14 -1.57
CA THR A 267 24.77 -19.68 -1.57
C THR A 267 24.37 -19.08 -2.92
N SER A 268 25.29 -18.37 -3.59
CA SER A 268 25.07 -17.85 -4.94
C SER A 268 24.89 -18.99 -5.94
N LEU A 269 25.79 -19.98 -5.93
CA LEU A 269 25.72 -21.15 -6.81
C LEU A 269 24.42 -21.96 -6.60
N SER A 270 24.05 -22.21 -5.35
CA SER A 270 22.80 -22.88 -4.99
C SER A 270 21.57 -22.14 -5.54
N THR A 271 21.60 -20.81 -5.56
CA THR A 271 20.49 -20.00 -6.10
C THR A 271 20.34 -20.19 -7.61
N TYR A 272 21.44 -20.21 -8.37
CA TYR A 272 21.42 -20.46 -9.82
C TYR A 272 20.96 -21.87 -10.15
N LEU A 273 21.45 -22.87 -9.43
CA LEU A 273 21.01 -24.26 -9.58
C LEU A 273 19.53 -24.41 -9.25
N ASN A 274 19.05 -23.82 -8.15
CA ASN A 274 17.64 -23.85 -7.78
C ASN A 274 16.73 -23.14 -8.80
N LYS A 275 17.23 -22.11 -9.48
CA LYS A 275 16.49 -21.46 -10.59
C LYS A 275 16.49 -22.32 -11.85
N SER A 276 17.55 -23.09 -12.10
CA SER A 276 17.66 -23.96 -13.27
C SER A 276 16.91 -25.29 -13.12
N LEU A 277 16.56 -25.74 -11.91
CA LEU A 277 15.97 -27.06 -11.67
C LEU A 277 14.66 -27.29 -12.46
N PRO A 278 14.58 -28.35 -13.30
CA PRO A 278 13.37 -28.68 -14.04
C PRO A 278 12.18 -28.99 -13.13
N ILE A 279 12.42 -29.61 -11.97
CA ILE A 279 11.39 -29.89 -10.97
C ILE A 279 10.70 -28.61 -10.53
N ARG A 280 11.41 -27.50 -10.37
CA ARG A 280 10.76 -26.23 -10.00
C ARG A 280 9.89 -25.67 -11.12
N ILE A 281 10.34 -25.83 -12.36
CA ILE A 281 9.64 -25.39 -13.58
C ILE A 281 8.40 -26.28 -13.84
N ALA A 282 8.48 -27.57 -13.51
CA ALA A 282 7.36 -28.50 -13.60
C ALA A 282 6.41 -28.36 -12.40
N TYR A 283 6.93 -28.15 -11.19
CA TYR A 283 6.16 -27.97 -9.95
C TYR A 283 5.23 -26.76 -10.03
N SER A 284 5.66 -25.65 -10.63
CA SER A 284 4.77 -24.50 -10.86
C SER A 284 3.58 -24.86 -11.76
N LYS A 285 3.73 -25.84 -12.66
CA LYS A 285 2.67 -26.36 -13.53
C LYS A 285 1.85 -27.49 -12.89
N THR A 286 2.40 -28.25 -11.94
CA THR A 286 1.76 -29.42 -11.34
C THR A 286 1.30 -29.23 -9.89
N LYS A 287 1.48 -28.02 -9.31
CA LYS A 287 1.12 -27.73 -7.91
C LYS A 287 -0.33 -28.09 -7.57
N GLU A 288 -1.24 -28.02 -8.54
CA GLU A 288 -2.67 -28.26 -8.36
C GLU A 288 -3.03 -29.71 -8.02
N ILE A 289 -2.14 -30.65 -8.35
CA ILE A 289 -2.35 -32.09 -8.17
C ILE A 289 -1.88 -32.56 -6.78
N LEU A 290 -1.10 -31.74 -6.07
CA LEU A 290 -0.50 -32.14 -4.79
C LEU A 290 -1.52 -32.10 -3.64
N PRO A 291 -1.56 -33.15 -2.78
CA PRO A 291 -2.37 -33.14 -1.57
C PRO A 291 -2.08 -31.91 -0.69
N GLY A 292 -3.15 -31.23 -0.28
CA GLY A 292 -3.08 -30.02 0.53
C GLY A 292 -2.62 -28.75 -0.20
N ALA A 293 -2.31 -28.79 -1.50
CA ALA A 293 -1.92 -27.59 -2.25
C ALA A 293 -3.02 -26.54 -2.30
N LYS A 294 -4.27 -26.98 -2.49
CA LYS A 294 -5.47 -26.13 -2.43
C LYS A 294 -5.58 -25.38 -1.10
N LYS A 295 -5.43 -26.09 0.02
CA LYS A 295 -5.45 -25.49 1.37
C LYS A 295 -4.30 -24.49 1.57
N ARG A 296 -3.09 -24.84 1.14
CA ARG A 296 -1.92 -23.95 1.19
C ARG A 296 -2.11 -22.70 0.33
N GLN A 297 -2.72 -22.83 -0.85
CA GLN A 297 -3.04 -21.70 -1.72
C GLN A 297 -4.03 -20.75 -1.05
N ILE A 298 -5.15 -21.25 -0.52
CA ILE A 298 -6.13 -20.42 0.20
C ILE A 298 -5.48 -19.74 1.41
N GLN A 299 -4.67 -20.46 2.19
CA GLN A 299 -3.94 -19.87 3.31
C GLN A 299 -3.01 -18.74 2.85
N TYR A 300 -2.22 -18.99 1.81
CA TYR A 300 -1.31 -17.98 1.25
C TYR A 300 -2.06 -16.76 0.72
N THR A 301 -3.21 -16.96 0.06
CA THR A 301 -4.07 -15.86 -0.41
C THR A 301 -4.63 -15.06 0.77
N ASN A 302 -5.11 -15.71 1.84
CA ASN A 302 -5.57 -14.99 3.04
C ASN A 302 -4.45 -14.13 3.66
N GLU A 303 -3.23 -14.66 3.72
CA GLU A 303 -2.07 -13.96 4.27
C GLU A 303 -1.58 -12.80 3.38
N ASN A 304 -1.79 -12.88 2.06
CA ASN A 304 -1.16 -11.96 1.09
C ASN A 304 -2.16 -11.37 0.07
N LEU A 305 -3.45 -11.28 0.42
CA LEU A 305 -4.54 -10.93 -0.51
C LEU A 305 -4.24 -9.67 -1.33
N SER A 306 -3.69 -8.63 -0.70
CA SER A 306 -3.34 -7.35 -1.33
C SER A 306 -2.11 -7.36 -2.24
N SER A 307 -1.35 -8.45 -2.29
CA SER A 307 -0.06 -8.50 -2.99
C SER A 307 0.12 -9.69 -3.94
N VAL A 308 -0.78 -10.68 -3.92
CA VAL A 308 -0.81 -11.77 -4.90
C VAL A 308 -1.11 -11.25 -6.31
N SER A 309 -0.61 -11.94 -7.33
CA SER A 309 -0.91 -11.58 -8.72
C SER A 309 -2.38 -11.83 -9.10
N LEU A 310 -2.87 -11.16 -10.13
CA LEU A 310 -4.26 -11.32 -10.61
C LEU A 310 -4.56 -12.78 -10.96
N ASP A 311 -3.67 -13.45 -11.68
CA ASP A 311 -3.87 -14.86 -12.06
C ASP A 311 -3.93 -15.78 -10.83
N TYR A 312 -3.11 -15.53 -9.81
CA TYR A 312 -3.14 -16.31 -8.57
C TYR A 312 -4.43 -16.07 -7.78
N LEU A 313 -4.90 -14.82 -7.77
CA LEU A 313 -6.13 -14.43 -7.07
C LEU A 313 -7.37 -15.02 -7.77
N ILE A 314 -7.45 -14.95 -9.10
CA ILE A 314 -8.51 -15.57 -9.91
C ILE A 314 -8.59 -17.07 -9.60
N GLU A 315 -7.47 -17.79 -9.65
CA GLU A 315 -7.47 -19.22 -9.31
C GLU A 315 -7.88 -19.49 -7.86
N SER A 316 -7.56 -18.58 -6.94
CA SER A 316 -7.97 -18.70 -5.53
C SER A 316 -9.47 -18.46 -5.34
N ILE A 317 -10.07 -17.52 -6.09
CA ILE A 317 -11.51 -17.28 -6.13
C ILE A 317 -12.22 -18.52 -6.68
N LEU A 318 -11.79 -19.02 -7.85
CA LEU A 318 -12.37 -20.22 -8.47
C LEU A 318 -12.25 -21.45 -7.57
N LEU A 319 -11.09 -21.64 -6.93
CA LEU A 319 -10.88 -22.71 -5.97
C LEU A 319 -11.85 -22.60 -4.79
N LYS A 320 -12.04 -21.40 -4.24
CA LYS A 320 -12.93 -21.16 -3.11
C LYS A 320 -14.40 -21.34 -3.48
N ALA A 321 -14.82 -20.79 -4.62
CA ALA A 321 -16.13 -21.01 -5.23
C ALA A 321 -16.44 -22.50 -5.39
N ARG A 322 -15.48 -23.28 -5.89
CA ARG A 322 -15.60 -24.75 -5.97
C ARG A 322 -15.80 -25.40 -4.60
N THR A 323 -15.07 -24.95 -3.57
CA THR A 323 -15.25 -25.50 -2.20
C THR A 323 -16.62 -25.20 -1.58
N ILE A 324 -17.28 -24.13 -2.03
CA ILE A 324 -18.64 -23.76 -1.61
C ILE A 324 -19.70 -24.60 -2.36
N GLY A 325 -19.34 -25.18 -3.51
CA GLY A 325 -20.20 -26.04 -4.31
C GLY A 325 -20.78 -25.39 -5.57
N ILE A 326 -20.17 -24.29 -6.05
CA ILE A 326 -20.46 -23.76 -7.39
C ILE A 326 -20.03 -24.82 -8.42
N ASP A 327 -20.89 -25.08 -9.40
CA ASP A 327 -20.70 -26.13 -10.41
C ASP A 327 -19.63 -25.75 -11.45
N GLU A 328 -19.11 -26.75 -12.16
CA GLU A 328 -18.00 -26.55 -13.11
C GLU A 328 -18.37 -25.69 -14.32
N GLU A 329 -19.64 -25.66 -14.73
CA GLU A 329 -20.08 -24.79 -15.83
C GLU A 329 -20.03 -23.33 -15.39
N SER A 330 -20.59 -23.02 -14.22
CA SER A 330 -20.52 -21.69 -13.61
C SER A 330 -19.08 -21.26 -13.32
N LEU A 331 -18.21 -22.16 -12.82
CA LEU A 331 -16.79 -21.88 -12.63
C LEU A 331 -16.08 -21.56 -13.97
N THR A 332 -16.45 -22.25 -15.04
CA THR A 332 -15.93 -21.98 -16.39
C THR A 332 -16.35 -20.59 -16.86
N LYS A 333 -17.63 -20.23 -16.72
CA LYS A 333 -18.12 -18.88 -17.04
C LYS A 333 -17.45 -17.79 -16.21
N LEU A 334 -17.24 -17.99 -14.91
CA LEU A 334 -16.50 -17.05 -14.05
C LEU A 334 -15.05 -16.86 -14.53
N ARG A 335 -14.39 -17.93 -14.98
CA ARG A 335 -13.05 -17.84 -15.57
C ARG A 335 -13.06 -17.04 -16.88
N LEU A 336 -14.06 -17.23 -17.73
CA LEU A 336 -14.22 -16.47 -18.98
C LEU A 336 -14.48 -14.97 -18.70
N LEU A 337 -15.35 -14.67 -17.74
CA LEU A 337 -15.63 -13.30 -17.31
C LEU A 337 -14.37 -12.61 -16.78
N THR A 338 -13.62 -13.26 -15.90
CA THR A 338 -12.36 -12.70 -15.36
C THR A 338 -11.29 -12.50 -16.44
N GLN A 339 -11.20 -13.39 -17.43
CA GLN A 339 -10.33 -13.20 -18.60
C GLN A 339 -10.73 -12.00 -19.46
N TYR A 340 -12.04 -11.79 -19.65
CA TYR A 340 -12.57 -10.61 -20.32
C TYR A 340 -12.24 -9.32 -19.55
N LEU A 341 -12.56 -9.27 -18.25
CA LEU A 341 -12.27 -8.11 -17.41
C LEU A 341 -10.77 -7.81 -17.38
N LYS A 342 -9.90 -8.82 -17.30
CA LYS A 342 -8.46 -8.63 -17.39
C LYS A 342 -8.04 -7.86 -18.64
N LYS A 343 -8.60 -8.19 -19.81
CA LYS A 343 -8.31 -7.46 -21.04
C LYS A 343 -8.88 -6.05 -21.04
N GLU A 344 -10.09 -5.85 -20.52
CA GLU A 344 -10.70 -4.52 -20.46
C GLU A 344 -9.93 -3.58 -19.53
N TYR A 345 -9.53 -4.04 -18.34
CA TYR A 345 -8.72 -3.23 -17.41
C TYR A 345 -7.29 -3.03 -17.93
N ASP A 346 -6.67 -4.03 -18.56
CA ASP A 346 -5.33 -3.89 -19.17
C ASP A 346 -5.33 -2.80 -20.27
N LYS A 347 -6.42 -2.66 -21.06
CA LYS A 347 -6.60 -1.59 -22.07
C LYS A 347 -6.70 -0.19 -21.47
N LEU A 348 -6.98 -0.07 -20.18
CA LEU A 348 -7.08 1.19 -19.45
C LEU A 348 -5.82 1.47 -18.62
N GLY A 349 -4.86 0.53 -18.56
CA GLY A 349 -3.72 0.59 -17.64
C GLY A 349 -4.10 0.34 -16.17
N LEU A 350 -5.32 -0.16 -15.92
CA LEU A 350 -5.88 -0.50 -14.60
C LEU A 350 -5.78 -2.01 -14.28
N GLY A 351 -4.93 -2.72 -15.01
CA GLY A 351 -4.66 -4.14 -14.83
C GLY A 351 -3.62 -4.45 -13.74
N GLU A 352 -2.84 -5.51 -13.95
CA GLU A 352 -1.83 -5.98 -12.97
C GLU A 352 -0.83 -4.86 -12.64
N GLY A 353 -0.67 -4.56 -11.34
CA GLY A 353 0.35 -3.62 -10.86
C GLY A 353 0.01 -2.14 -11.05
N SER A 354 -1.23 -1.80 -11.40
CA SER A 354 -1.74 -0.43 -11.37
C SER A 354 -1.56 0.21 -9.98
N SER A 355 -1.28 1.51 -9.95
CA SER A 355 -1.18 2.31 -8.74
C SER A 355 -2.50 2.96 -8.32
N GLU A 356 -3.47 3.04 -9.24
CA GLU A 356 -4.83 3.56 -8.98
C GLU A 356 -5.58 2.62 -8.03
N TYR A 357 -6.55 3.13 -7.26
CA TYR A 357 -7.27 2.33 -6.27
C TYR A 357 -8.30 1.42 -6.94
N HIS A 358 -9.20 1.97 -7.76
CA HIS A 358 -10.22 1.19 -8.46
C HIS A 358 -9.63 0.51 -9.70
N ASN A 359 -8.88 -0.55 -9.46
CA ASN A 359 -8.24 -1.39 -10.48
C ASN A 359 -8.79 -2.82 -10.42
N LEU A 360 -8.42 -3.69 -11.37
CA LEU A 360 -8.94 -5.06 -11.39
C LEU A 360 -8.56 -5.89 -10.16
N HIS A 361 -7.42 -5.58 -9.52
CA HIS A 361 -7.02 -6.25 -8.29
C HIS A 361 -8.03 -5.99 -7.18
N HIS A 362 -8.49 -4.74 -7.02
CA HIS A 362 -9.54 -4.38 -6.07
C HIS A 362 -10.82 -5.20 -6.32
N SER A 363 -11.34 -5.25 -7.56
CA SER A 363 -12.54 -6.05 -7.88
C SER A 363 -12.39 -7.53 -7.55
N LEU A 364 -11.20 -8.10 -7.76
CA LEU A 364 -10.91 -9.49 -7.39
C LEU A 364 -10.78 -9.67 -5.87
N GLU A 365 -10.22 -8.70 -5.15
CA GLU A 365 -10.16 -8.71 -3.69
C GLU A 365 -11.58 -8.65 -3.09
N VAL A 366 -12.44 -7.78 -3.61
CA VAL A 366 -13.86 -7.69 -3.21
C VAL A 366 -14.57 -9.02 -3.47
N ALA A 367 -14.39 -9.63 -4.63
CA ALA A 367 -14.96 -10.94 -4.94
C ALA A 367 -14.46 -12.03 -3.97
N TYR A 368 -13.16 -12.06 -3.68
CA TYR A 368 -12.58 -13.01 -2.73
C TYR A 368 -13.06 -12.78 -1.29
N MET A 369 -13.14 -11.52 -0.86
CA MET A 369 -13.58 -11.13 0.48
C MET A 369 -15.07 -11.41 0.66
N SER A 370 -15.89 -11.16 -0.36
CA SER A 370 -17.32 -11.50 -0.36
C SER A 370 -17.56 -12.99 -0.10
N LEU A 371 -16.77 -13.88 -0.70
CA LEU A 371 -16.81 -15.33 -0.40
C LEU A 371 -16.40 -15.68 1.04
N ASN A 372 -15.60 -14.84 1.71
CA ASN A 372 -15.25 -15.01 3.12
C ASN A 372 -16.31 -14.47 4.06
N MET A 373 -16.96 -13.38 3.66
CA MET A 373 -17.92 -12.65 4.50
C MET A 373 -19.34 -13.22 4.41
N LEU A 374 -19.74 -13.83 3.29
CA LEU A 374 -21.06 -14.44 3.13
C LEU A 374 -21.10 -15.84 3.76
N PRO A 375 -21.78 -16.04 4.93
CA PRO A 375 -21.90 -17.35 5.55
C PRO A 375 -22.96 -18.21 4.85
N LYS A 376 -23.00 -19.51 5.18
CA LYS A 376 -24.06 -20.42 4.68
C LYS A 376 -25.45 -20.08 5.20
N GLU A 377 -25.53 -19.45 6.37
CA GLU A 377 -26.79 -19.02 7.00
C GLU A 377 -26.57 -17.66 7.67
N ILE A 378 -27.50 -16.73 7.44
CA ILE A 378 -27.49 -15.40 8.06
C ILE A 378 -28.91 -14.90 8.32
N HIS A 379 -29.16 -14.43 9.53
CA HIS A 379 -30.44 -13.86 9.97
C HIS A 379 -31.68 -14.70 9.59
N GLY A 380 -31.56 -16.04 9.66
CA GLY A 380 -32.64 -16.98 9.33
C GLY A 380 -32.74 -17.39 7.86
N TYR A 381 -31.90 -16.84 6.97
CA TYR A 381 -31.85 -17.20 5.56
C TYR A 381 -30.71 -18.17 5.26
N THR A 382 -31.01 -19.24 4.53
CA THR A 382 -30.00 -20.14 3.95
C THR A 382 -29.49 -19.57 2.62
N ILE A 383 -28.17 -19.50 2.49
CA ILE A 383 -27.46 -19.04 1.29
C ILE A 383 -27.14 -20.26 0.42
N THR A 384 -27.59 -20.22 -0.82
CA THR A 384 -27.44 -21.27 -1.83
C THR A 384 -26.23 -21.00 -2.72
N LYS A 385 -25.82 -22.01 -3.50
CA LYS A 385 -24.76 -21.84 -4.51
C LYS A 385 -25.09 -20.76 -5.56
N ARG A 386 -26.37 -20.57 -5.89
CA ARG A 386 -26.85 -19.55 -6.84
C ARG A 386 -26.65 -18.15 -6.26
N ASP A 387 -26.88 -17.96 -4.97
CA ASP A 387 -26.63 -16.68 -4.28
C ASP A 387 -25.15 -16.31 -4.29
N TYR A 388 -24.26 -17.28 -4.04
CA TYR A 388 -22.82 -17.07 -4.13
C TYR A 388 -22.36 -16.71 -5.56
N GLU A 389 -22.92 -17.36 -6.58
CA GLU A 389 -22.62 -17.04 -7.98
C GLU A 389 -23.06 -15.62 -8.36
N ILE A 390 -24.29 -15.23 -8.01
CA ILE A 390 -24.82 -13.87 -8.25
C ILE A 390 -23.94 -12.83 -7.57
N MET A 391 -23.59 -13.03 -6.29
CA MET A 391 -22.73 -12.12 -5.55
C MET A 391 -21.33 -12.02 -6.18
N LEU A 392 -20.77 -13.13 -6.67
CA LEU A 392 -19.47 -13.12 -7.35
C LEU A 392 -19.51 -12.31 -8.66
N VAL A 393 -20.55 -12.48 -9.47
CA VAL A 393 -20.71 -11.71 -10.71
C VAL A 393 -20.84 -10.21 -10.40
N ALA A 394 -21.64 -9.85 -9.39
CA ALA A 394 -21.77 -8.46 -8.94
C ALA A 394 -20.42 -7.91 -8.42
N ALA A 395 -19.72 -8.65 -7.57
CA ALA A 395 -18.42 -8.24 -7.03
C ALA A 395 -17.37 -8.04 -8.13
N LEU A 396 -17.36 -8.86 -9.17
CA LEU A 396 -16.43 -8.69 -10.30
C LEU A 396 -16.75 -7.48 -11.18
N LEU A 397 -18.02 -7.05 -11.21
CA LEU A 397 -18.49 -5.99 -12.10
C LEU A 397 -18.73 -4.64 -11.41
N HIS A 398 -18.70 -4.56 -10.07
CA HIS A 398 -19.15 -3.37 -9.33
C HIS A 398 -18.42 -2.06 -9.68
N ASP A 399 -17.15 -2.15 -10.11
CA ASP A 399 -16.30 -1.03 -10.53
C ASP A 399 -16.00 -1.05 -12.04
N TYR A 400 -16.74 -1.82 -12.83
CA TYR A 400 -16.50 -1.91 -14.27
C TYR A 400 -16.93 -0.63 -14.98
N ASP A 401 -15.98 0.26 -15.26
CA ASP A 401 -16.20 1.48 -16.06
C ASP A 401 -15.10 1.66 -17.12
N PRO A 402 -15.27 1.09 -18.33
CA PRO A 402 -14.31 1.26 -19.42
C PRO A 402 -14.30 2.67 -20.04
N VAL A 403 -15.21 3.56 -19.63
CA VAL A 403 -15.37 4.92 -20.18
C VAL A 403 -14.63 5.95 -19.34
N GLN A 404 -14.17 5.58 -18.13
CA GLN A 404 -13.35 6.36 -17.19
C GLN A 404 -12.11 7.04 -17.85
N ALA A 405 -11.60 6.52 -18.97
CA ALA A 405 -10.47 7.10 -19.70
C ALA A 405 -10.84 8.16 -20.76
N THR A 406 -12.13 8.32 -21.10
CA THR A 406 -12.59 9.06 -22.30
C THR A 406 -13.29 10.39 -22.02
N SER A 407 -13.44 10.78 -20.75
CA SER A 407 -14.06 12.07 -20.39
C SER A 407 -13.18 13.25 -20.78
N HIS A 408 -13.40 13.78 -21.96
CA HIS A 408 -12.57 14.80 -22.59
C HIS A 408 -12.57 16.19 -21.95
N TYR A 409 -13.34 16.45 -20.89
CA TYR A 409 -13.66 17.84 -20.51
C TYR A 409 -13.24 18.33 -19.13
N ASP A 410 -12.79 17.47 -18.21
CA ASP A 410 -12.12 17.95 -17.00
C ASP A 410 -11.25 16.83 -16.42
N LEU A 411 -9.94 16.99 -16.51
CA LEU A 411 -8.94 16.12 -15.83
C LEU A 411 -9.11 16.07 -14.29
N LYS A 412 -10.07 16.83 -13.74
CA LYS A 412 -10.32 16.97 -12.30
C LYS A 412 -11.37 16.01 -11.71
N TYR A 413 -12.31 15.45 -12.50
CA TYR A 413 -13.50 14.81 -11.89
C TYR A 413 -13.98 13.48 -12.46
N SER A 414 -13.36 12.92 -13.50
CA SER A 414 -13.99 11.80 -14.23
C SER A 414 -13.12 10.55 -14.37
N ARG A 415 -12.27 10.28 -13.37
CA ARG A 415 -11.44 9.07 -13.32
C ARG A 415 -11.76 8.16 -12.15
N VAL A 416 -13.00 8.11 -11.67
CA VAL A 416 -13.45 7.15 -10.67
C VAL A 416 -14.67 6.44 -11.27
N PRO A 417 -14.76 5.10 -11.21
CA PRO A 417 -15.97 4.42 -11.66
C PRO A 417 -17.14 4.92 -10.80
N THR A 418 -18.22 5.34 -11.46
CA THR A 418 -19.47 5.63 -10.74
C THR A 418 -20.41 4.47 -10.94
N VAL A 419 -21.16 4.10 -9.91
CA VAL A 419 -22.15 3.02 -10.01
C VAL A 419 -23.15 3.27 -11.13
N ALA A 420 -23.53 4.53 -11.39
CA ALA A 420 -24.39 4.88 -12.52
C ALA A 420 -23.75 4.54 -13.88
N ASN A 421 -22.48 4.89 -14.08
CA ASN A 421 -21.75 4.54 -15.31
C ASN A 421 -21.55 3.03 -15.43
N THR A 422 -21.16 2.36 -14.35
CA THR A 422 -21.00 0.91 -14.33
C THR A 422 -22.28 0.22 -14.74
N ILE A 423 -23.42 0.58 -14.15
CA ILE A 423 -24.73 0.05 -14.51
C ILE A 423 -25.06 0.34 -15.99
N ALA A 424 -24.81 1.56 -16.47
CA ALA A 424 -25.03 1.91 -17.87
C ALA A 424 -24.18 1.04 -18.82
N GLU A 425 -22.91 0.83 -18.49
CA GLU A 425 -21.97 0.07 -19.31
C GLU A 425 -22.26 -1.43 -19.32
N ILE A 426 -22.54 -2.05 -18.17
CA ILE A 426 -22.89 -3.48 -18.13
C ILE A 426 -24.21 -3.75 -18.85
N LYS A 427 -25.19 -2.82 -18.80
CA LYS A 427 -26.46 -2.93 -19.55
C LYS A 427 -26.27 -2.70 -21.03
N ARG A 428 -25.45 -1.72 -21.42
CA ARG A 428 -25.11 -1.46 -22.84
C ARG A 428 -24.39 -2.64 -23.47
N LYS A 429 -23.42 -3.23 -22.77
CA LYS A 429 -22.66 -4.40 -23.24
C LYS A 429 -23.37 -5.73 -22.96
N ARG A 430 -24.44 -5.73 -22.15
CA ARG A 430 -25.21 -6.91 -21.70
C ARG A 430 -24.35 -8.02 -21.12
N ILE A 431 -23.32 -7.68 -20.32
CA ILE A 431 -22.32 -8.64 -19.82
C ILE A 431 -22.93 -9.62 -18.81
N HIS A 432 -23.65 -9.11 -17.81
CA HIS A 432 -24.31 -9.92 -16.79
C HIS A 432 -25.46 -10.75 -17.38
N ASP A 433 -26.21 -10.21 -18.33
CA ASP A 433 -27.19 -10.98 -19.12
C ASP A 433 -26.56 -12.15 -19.86
N ALA A 434 -25.46 -11.90 -20.59
CA ALA A 434 -24.75 -12.94 -21.33
C ALA A 434 -24.30 -14.06 -20.39
N TYR A 435 -23.78 -13.71 -19.22
CA TYR A 435 -23.30 -14.67 -18.22
C TYR A 435 -24.39 -15.65 -17.75
N PHE A 436 -25.63 -15.17 -17.55
CA PHE A 436 -26.74 -16.03 -17.08
C PHE A 436 -27.56 -16.67 -18.20
N LEU A 437 -27.52 -16.12 -19.42
CA LEU A 437 -28.29 -16.64 -20.57
C LEU A 437 -27.52 -17.62 -21.45
N LEU A 438 -26.20 -17.51 -21.53
CA LEU A 438 -25.35 -18.29 -22.43
C LEU A 438 -24.64 -19.42 -21.68
N ASN A 439 -24.42 -20.54 -22.36
CA ASN A 439 -23.48 -21.56 -21.88
C ASN A 439 -22.02 -21.11 -22.11
N SER A 440 -21.05 -21.85 -21.56
CA SER A 440 -19.62 -21.52 -21.66
C SER A 440 -19.12 -21.37 -23.10
N GLU A 441 -19.57 -22.21 -24.04
CA GLU A 441 -19.14 -22.12 -25.45
C GLU A 441 -19.69 -20.88 -26.15
N GLU A 442 -20.96 -20.56 -25.90
CA GLU A 442 -21.61 -19.35 -26.41
C GLU A 442 -21.00 -18.09 -25.79
N LEU A 443 -20.66 -18.13 -24.49
CA LEU A 443 -20.03 -17.02 -23.78
C LEU A 443 -18.61 -16.74 -24.30
N ILE A 444 -17.85 -17.76 -24.69
CA ILE A 444 -16.57 -17.58 -25.40
C ILE A 444 -16.79 -16.79 -26.69
N ARG A 445 -17.81 -17.16 -27.48
CA ARG A 445 -18.13 -16.46 -28.74
C ARG A 445 -18.56 -15.02 -28.48
N PHE A 446 -19.33 -14.79 -27.42
CA PHE A 446 -19.78 -13.48 -26.98
C PHE A 446 -18.61 -12.52 -26.69
N PHE A 447 -17.49 -13.03 -26.17
CA PHE A 447 -16.30 -12.21 -25.90
C PHE A 447 -15.26 -12.17 -27.03
N ARG A 448 -15.46 -12.89 -28.14
CA ARG A 448 -14.43 -13.09 -29.18
C ARG A 448 -14.64 -12.18 -30.38
N LYS A 449 -13.62 -11.42 -30.77
CA LYS A 449 -13.67 -10.61 -32.01
C LYS A 449 -13.19 -11.43 -33.21
N TYR A 450 -14.03 -11.54 -34.23
CA TYR A 450 -13.67 -12.11 -35.53
C TYR A 450 -13.39 -10.98 -36.52
N GLU A 451 -12.15 -10.86 -36.99
CA GLU A 451 -11.80 -9.86 -38.02
C GLU A 451 -11.93 -10.42 -39.44
N SER A 452 -11.66 -11.72 -39.63
CA SER A 452 -11.81 -12.45 -40.89
C SER A 452 -11.76 -13.96 -40.63
N PRO A 453 -12.37 -14.83 -41.46
CA PRO A 453 -12.27 -16.29 -41.34
C PRO A 453 -10.83 -16.83 -41.40
N LEU A 454 -9.91 -16.08 -42.00
CA LEU A 454 -8.51 -16.47 -42.22
C LEU A 454 -7.55 -15.94 -41.14
N VAL A 455 -8.03 -15.07 -40.23
CA VAL A 455 -7.23 -14.50 -39.14
C VAL A 455 -7.67 -15.14 -37.84
N HIS A 456 -6.72 -15.55 -37.00
CA HIS A 456 -7.05 -16.05 -35.67
C HIS A 456 -7.88 -15.02 -34.90
N ALA A 457 -9.04 -15.46 -34.41
CA ALA A 457 -9.94 -14.58 -33.68
C ALA A 457 -9.25 -14.02 -32.43
N GLN A 458 -9.44 -12.72 -32.19
CA GLN A 458 -8.93 -12.08 -30.98
C GLN A 458 -9.87 -12.42 -29.83
N GLU A 459 -9.46 -13.33 -28.97
CA GLU A 459 -10.26 -13.73 -27.81
C GLU A 459 -10.42 -12.56 -26.83
N PHE A 460 -11.58 -12.45 -26.18
CA PHE A 460 -11.85 -11.46 -25.12
C PHE A 460 -11.62 -9.99 -25.51
N ALA A 461 -11.71 -9.67 -26.80
CA ALA A 461 -11.38 -8.35 -27.32
C ALA A 461 -12.57 -7.36 -27.32
N THR A 462 -13.81 -7.86 -27.31
CA THR A 462 -15.05 -7.07 -27.31
C THR A 462 -16.19 -7.89 -26.69
N ALA A 463 -17.34 -7.27 -26.45
CA ALA A 463 -18.61 -7.95 -26.17
C ALA A 463 -19.54 -7.80 -27.38
N HIS A 464 -20.43 -8.78 -27.59
CA HIS A 464 -21.37 -8.87 -28.71
C HIS A 464 -22.84 -8.90 -28.21
N PRO A 465 -23.35 -7.78 -27.66
CA PRO A 465 -24.71 -7.72 -27.08
C PRO A 465 -25.81 -8.12 -28.08
N GLU A 466 -25.57 -8.00 -29.38
CA GLU A 466 -26.49 -8.40 -30.44
C GLU A 466 -26.79 -9.90 -30.44
N MET A 467 -25.90 -10.75 -29.88
CA MET A 467 -26.15 -12.19 -29.71
C MET A 467 -27.32 -12.50 -28.76
N LEU A 468 -27.76 -11.50 -28.00
CA LEU A 468 -28.85 -11.61 -27.02
C LEU A 468 -30.13 -10.92 -27.51
N ASN A 469 -30.18 -10.41 -28.74
CA ASN A 469 -31.38 -9.79 -29.29
C ASN A 469 -32.57 -10.76 -29.26
N GLY A 470 -33.70 -10.31 -28.71
CA GLY A 470 -34.89 -11.13 -28.52
C GLY A 470 -34.86 -12.08 -27.32
N LYS A 471 -33.79 -12.09 -26.50
CA LYS A 471 -33.73 -12.83 -25.23
C LYS A 471 -34.02 -11.90 -24.05
N GLU A 472 -34.99 -12.29 -23.22
CA GLU A 472 -35.32 -11.62 -21.97
C GLU A 472 -34.23 -11.84 -20.91
N ALA A 473 -33.95 -10.81 -20.12
CA ALA A 473 -32.98 -10.88 -19.02
C ALA A 473 -33.47 -11.83 -17.91
N LYS A 474 -32.52 -12.57 -17.33
CA LYS A 474 -32.78 -13.42 -16.17
C LYS A 474 -32.97 -12.57 -14.91
N ILE A 475 -33.71 -13.09 -13.93
CA ILE A 475 -33.91 -12.39 -12.65
C ILE A 475 -32.58 -12.14 -11.93
N GLU A 476 -31.62 -13.06 -12.07
CA GLU A 476 -30.25 -12.92 -11.56
C GLU A 476 -29.54 -11.68 -12.10
N SER A 477 -29.75 -11.32 -13.37
CA SER A 477 -29.19 -10.08 -13.93
C SER A 477 -29.69 -8.86 -13.17
N LYS A 478 -31.00 -8.81 -12.86
CA LYS A 478 -31.58 -7.71 -12.09
C LYS A 478 -31.04 -7.67 -10.65
N ILE A 479 -30.85 -8.84 -10.04
CA ILE A 479 -30.24 -8.94 -8.71
C ILE A 479 -28.80 -8.43 -8.75
N VAL A 480 -28.00 -8.77 -9.78
CA VAL A 480 -26.65 -8.21 -9.97
C VAL A 480 -26.69 -6.69 -10.06
N GLU A 481 -27.61 -6.12 -10.84
CA GLU A 481 -27.79 -4.66 -10.91
C GLU A 481 -28.10 -4.06 -9.53
N ALA A 482 -29.01 -4.66 -8.77
CA ALA A 482 -29.36 -4.20 -7.42
C ALA A 482 -28.16 -4.27 -6.46
N LEU A 483 -27.40 -5.37 -6.47
CA LEU A 483 -26.21 -5.53 -5.64
C LEU A 483 -25.15 -4.45 -5.95
N ILE A 484 -24.94 -4.13 -7.23
CA ILE A 484 -24.00 -3.08 -7.65
C ILE A 484 -24.52 -1.70 -7.23
N TRP A 485 -25.82 -1.41 -7.35
CA TRP A 485 -26.39 -0.15 -6.84
C TRP A 485 -26.13 0.08 -5.35
N ARG A 486 -26.06 -1.00 -4.57
CA ARG A 486 -25.86 -0.90 -3.12
C ARG A 486 -24.43 -0.53 -2.72
N THR A 487 -23.41 -0.70 -3.58
CA THR A 487 -22.01 -0.45 -3.19
C THR A 487 -21.70 1.03 -2.93
N ASP A 488 -22.44 1.96 -3.55
CA ASP A 488 -22.25 3.42 -3.40
C ASP A 488 -22.89 4.03 -2.12
N TYR A 489 -23.62 3.23 -1.33
CA TYR A 489 -24.25 3.71 -0.09
C TYR A 489 -23.31 3.56 1.12
N PRO A 490 -23.23 4.55 2.04
CA PRO A 490 -24.15 5.68 2.25
C PRO A 490 -23.81 6.97 1.51
N PHE A 491 -22.90 6.94 0.53
CA PHE A 491 -22.38 8.15 -0.09
C PHE A 491 -23.34 8.76 -1.13
N ASN A 492 -24.22 7.95 -1.72
CA ASN A 492 -25.13 8.36 -2.78
C ASN A 492 -26.60 7.94 -2.52
N GLU A 493 -27.46 8.90 -2.23
CA GLU A 493 -28.89 8.67 -1.99
C GLU A 493 -29.64 8.18 -3.25
N ASN A 494 -29.23 8.63 -4.45
CA ASN A 494 -29.83 8.15 -5.69
C ASN A 494 -29.55 6.67 -5.93
N ALA A 495 -28.34 6.20 -5.57
CA ALA A 495 -27.99 4.79 -5.65
C ALA A 495 -28.88 3.94 -4.73
N TYR A 496 -29.12 4.41 -3.50
CA TYR A 496 -30.04 3.77 -2.56
C TYR A 496 -31.49 3.72 -3.08
N ASN A 497 -31.97 4.80 -3.70
CA ASN A 497 -33.30 4.84 -4.30
C ASN A 497 -33.45 3.85 -5.47
N ASN A 498 -32.44 3.77 -6.35
CA ASN A 498 -32.42 2.80 -7.45
C ASN A 498 -32.36 1.36 -6.94
N PHE A 499 -31.57 1.09 -5.90
CA PHE A 499 -31.53 -0.21 -5.24
C PHE A 499 -32.91 -0.62 -4.69
N ASN A 500 -33.56 0.27 -3.94
CA ASN A 500 -34.89 0.00 -3.40
C ASN A 500 -35.97 -0.15 -4.48
N GLN A 501 -35.84 0.57 -5.60
CA GLN A 501 -36.72 0.39 -6.74
C GLN A 501 -36.54 -1.00 -7.36
N LEU A 502 -35.30 -1.42 -7.64
CA LEU A 502 -35.04 -2.75 -8.21
C LEU A 502 -35.48 -3.87 -7.27
N LEU A 503 -35.30 -3.72 -5.96
CA LEU A 503 -35.80 -4.68 -4.98
C LEU A 503 -37.32 -4.87 -5.06
N LYS A 504 -38.09 -3.80 -5.33
CA LYS A 504 -39.55 -3.88 -5.50
C LYS A 504 -39.95 -4.53 -6.82
N GLU A 505 -39.09 -4.46 -7.84
CA GLU A 505 -39.33 -5.06 -9.16
C GLU A 505 -38.93 -6.54 -9.23
N ILE A 506 -38.22 -7.05 -8.23
CA ILE A 506 -37.86 -8.47 -8.10
C ILE A 506 -39.04 -9.20 -7.43
N ASP A 507 -39.92 -9.75 -8.27
CA ASP A 507 -41.05 -10.59 -7.86
C ASP A 507 -40.78 -12.04 -8.28
N ASP A 508 -40.07 -12.78 -7.44
CA ASP A 508 -39.71 -14.19 -7.68
C ASP A 508 -39.79 -15.00 -6.38
N PRO A 509 -40.50 -16.14 -6.36
CA PRO A 509 -40.68 -16.95 -5.15
C PRO A 509 -39.37 -17.57 -4.62
N ASP A 510 -38.33 -17.70 -5.46
CA ASP A 510 -37.02 -18.22 -5.05
C ASP A 510 -36.13 -17.13 -4.42
N PHE A 511 -36.51 -15.85 -4.54
CA PHE A 511 -35.71 -14.71 -4.08
C PHE A 511 -36.48 -13.76 -3.15
N SER A 512 -36.17 -13.82 -1.86
CA SER A 512 -36.68 -12.84 -0.88
C SER A 512 -35.92 -11.51 -0.98
N ALA A 513 -36.66 -10.39 -0.99
CA ALA A 513 -36.10 -9.05 -1.00
C ALA A 513 -35.19 -8.79 0.22
N GLU A 514 -35.56 -9.30 1.39
CA GLU A 514 -34.76 -9.21 2.62
C GLU A 514 -33.45 -10.00 2.49
N LYS A 515 -33.49 -11.18 1.89
CA LYS A 515 -32.29 -11.99 1.61
C LYS A 515 -31.36 -11.28 0.63
N ILE A 516 -31.90 -10.72 -0.46
CA ILE A 516 -31.12 -9.93 -1.41
C ILE A 516 -30.50 -8.72 -0.71
N ASN A 517 -31.27 -8.02 0.13
CA ASN A 517 -30.76 -6.89 0.90
C ASN A 517 -29.57 -7.31 1.79
N LEU A 518 -29.65 -8.43 2.50
CA LEU A 518 -28.53 -8.94 3.29
C LEU A 518 -27.28 -9.25 2.44
N ILE A 519 -27.45 -9.84 1.26
CA ILE A 519 -26.33 -10.10 0.34
C ILE A 519 -25.73 -8.79 -0.17
N ALA A 520 -26.57 -7.80 -0.47
CA ALA A 520 -26.17 -6.46 -0.93
C ALA A 520 -25.37 -5.71 0.14
N GLU A 521 -25.85 -5.75 1.38
CA GLU A 521 -25.14 -5.23 2.54
C GLU A 521 -23.77 -5.91 2.69
N ILE A 522 -23.69 -7.24 2.62
CA ILE A 522 -22.42 -7.96 2.75
C ILE A 522 -21.44 -7.60 1.62
N LEU A 523 -21.90 -7.46 0.38
CA LEU A 523 -21.07 -7.04 -0.73
C LEU A 523 -20.53 -5.62 -0.50
N SER A 524 -21.39 -4.68 -0.11
CA SER A 524 -20.98 -3.32 0.25
C SER A 524 -19.99 -3.34 1.42
N LEU A 525 -20.21 -4.18 2.44
CA LEU A 525 -19.26 -4.33 3.54
C LEU A 525 -17.91 -4.88 3.05
N ALA A 526 -17.91 -5.85 2.14
CA ALA A 526 -16.68 -6.39 1.58
C ALA A 526 -15.89 -5.32 0.81
N ASP A 527 -16.55 -4.57 -0.07
CA ASP A 527 -15.94 -3.48 -0.85
C ASP A 527 -15.32 -2.41 0.07
N LEU A 528 -16.10 -1.91 1.01
CA LEU A 528 -15.70 -0.87 1.95
C LEU A 528 -14.57 -1.28 2.91
N SER A 529 -14.47 -2.56 3.25
CA SER A 529 -13.51 -3.04 4.26
C SER A 529 -12.29 -3.77 3.72
N VAL A 530 -12.30 -4.18 2.45
CA VAL A 530 -11.26 -5.08 1.91
C VAL A 530 -9.87 -4.48 2.01
N THR A 531 -9.72 -3.17 1.77
CA THR A 531 -8.43 -2.46 1.90
C THR A 531 -7.80 -2.65 3.28
N TYR A 532 -8.61 -2.66 4.33
CA TYR A 532 -8.16 -2.80 5.72
C TYR A 532 -8.03 -4.27 6.15
N LEU A 533 -8.89 -5.15 5.64
CA LEU A 533 -8.85 -6.58 5.94
C LEU A 533 -7.71 -7.30 5.19
N SER A 534 -7.34 -6.84 3.99
CA SER A 534 -6.38 -7.50 3.12
C SER A 534 -4.94 -7.03 3.35
N SER A 535 -4.75 -5.81 3.86
CA SER A 535 -3.46 -5.11 3.90
C SER A 535 -2.88 -5.01 5.31
N ASP A 536 -1.55 -4.96 5.40
CA ASP A 536 -0.88 -4.46 6.61
C ASP A 536 -1.07 -2.94 6.72
N PRO A 537 -0.95 -2.32 7.91
CA PRO A 537 -1.28 -0.91 8.12
C PRO A 537 -0.61 0.07 7.16
N LEU A 538 0.65 -0.19 6.81
CA LEU A 538 1.39 0.65 5.87
C LEU A 538 0.80 0.63 4.46
N LEU A 539 0.46 -0.57 3.98
CA LEU A 539 -0.10 -0.74 2.65
C LEU A 539 -1.54 -0.23 2.59
N ALA A 540 -2.31 -0.44 3.66
CA ALA A 540 -3.66 0.11 3.81
C ALA A 540 -3.64 1.64 3.64
N TRP A 541 -2.71 2.34 4.29
CA TRP A 541 -2.57 3.79 4.11
C TRP A 541 -2.16 4.22 2.72
N ASN A 542 -1.20 3.53 2.10
CA ASN A 542 -0.85 3.85 0.72
C ASN A 542 -2.08 3.75 -0.20
N ARG A 543 -2.91 2.73 -0.01
CA ARG A 543 -4.16 2.56 -0.76
C ARG A 543 -5.20 3.64 -0.43
N VAL A 544 -5.36 4.01 0.84
CA VAL A 544 -6.24 5.12 1.25
C VAL A 544 -5.79 6.44 0.63
N VAL A 545 -4.49 6.73 0.62
CA VAL A 545 -3.95 7.92 -0.04
C VAL A 545 -4.29 7.89 -1.53
N LYS A 546 -4.11 6.74 -2.20
CA LYS A 546 -4.47 6.60 -3.62
C LYS A 546 -5.96 6.79 -3.87
N LEU A 547 -6.82 6.25 -3.02
CA LEU A 547 -8.27 6.48 -3.10
C LEU A 547 -8.60 7.98 -2.99
N TYR A 548 -7.98 8.70 -2.07
CA TYR A 548 -8.21 10.13 -1.90
C TYR A 548 -7.66 10.95 -3.07
N GLU A 549 -6.50 10.57 -3.61
CA GLU A 549 -5.95 11.17 -4.83
C GLU A 549 -6.88 10.94 -6.03
N GLU A 550 -7.45 9.75 -6.15
CA GLU A 550 -8.39 9.38 -7.22
C GLU A 550 -9.70 10.18 -7.11
N LEU A 551 -10.20 10.38 -5.89
CA LEU A 551 -11.41 11.13 -5.57
C LEU A 551 -11.21 12.66 -5.50
N ASP A 552 -9.99 13.16 -5.74
CA ASP A 552 -9.59 14.57 -5.53
C ASP A 552 -9.96 15.11 -4.13
N PHE A 553 -9.89 14.25 -3.12
CA PHE A 553 -10.12 14.63 -1.73
C PHE A 553 -8.86 15.20 -1.08
N PRO A 554 -8.99 16.19 -0.17
CA PRO A 554 -7.84 16.72 0.55
C PRO A 554 -7.16 15.62 1.39
N LEU A 555 -5.92 15.27 1.04
CA LEU A 555 -5.11 14.27 1.78
C LEU A 555 -4.94 14.61 3.27
N VAL A 556 -4.99 15.89 3.63
CA VAL A 556 -4.96 16.36 5.04
C VAL A 556 -6.13 15.85 5.87
N GLU A 557 -7.26 15.51 5.23
CA GLU A 557 -8.44 14.98 5.89
C GLU A 557 -8.45 13.45 5.89
N ALA A 558 -7.56 12.79 5.14
CA ALA A 558 -7.58 11.34 4.91
C ALA A 558 -7.55 10.55 6.21
N VAL A 559 -6.69 10.90 7.17
CA VAL A 559 -6.65 10.25 8.49
C VAL A 559 -7.99 10.39 9.21
N SER A 560 -8.46 11.63 9.38
CA SER A 560 -9.66 11.92 10.16
C SER A 560 -10.95 11.35 9.56
N ARG A 561 -11.07 11.38 8.23
CA ARG A 561 -12.21 10.82 7.51
C ARG A 561 -12.14 9.29 7.48
N THR A 562 -10.96 8.70 7.31
CA THR A 562 -10.77 7.25 7.40
C THR A 562 -11.07 6.75 8.80
N ASP A 563 -10.63 7.45 9.85
CA ASP A 563 -10.91 7.13 11.24
C ASP A 563 -12.42 7.16 11.54
N ARG A 564 -13.11 8.23 11.11
CA ARG A 564 -14.58 8.33 11.22
C ARG A 564 -15.28 7.21 10.46
N PHE A 565 -14.81 6.90 9.25
CA PHE A 565 -15.35 5.85 8.41
C PHE A 565 -15.17 4.47 9.05
N LEU A 566 -13.97 4.15 9.54
CA LEU A 566 -13.68 2.93 10.28
C LEU A 566 -14.58 2.81 11.51
N SER A 567 -14.77 3.91 12.27
CA SER A 567 -15.64 3.91 13.45
C SER A 567 -17.09 3.56 13.09
N LEU A 568 -17.68 4.24 12.11
CA LEU A 568 -19.06 4.01 11.65
C LEU A 568 -19.29 2.56 11.21
N PHE A 569 -18.34 2.02 10.44
CA PHE A 569 -18.43 0.67 9.91
C PHE A 569 -18.16 -0.40 10.98
N SER A 570 -17.13 -0.20 11.80
CA SER A 570 -16.73 -1.11 12.88
C SER A 570 -17.83 -1.30 13.91
N GLU A 571 -18.67 -0.27 14.12
CA GLU A 571 -19.74 -0.31 15.11
C GLU A 571 -20.98 -1.06 14.61
N GLY A 572 -21.13 -1.26 13.30
CA GLY A 572 -22.26 -1.92 12.66
C GLY A 572 -22.47 -3.36 13.14
N SER A 573 -23.72 -3.69 13.51
CA SER A 573 -24.09 -5.00 14.04
C SER A 573 -23.81 -6.15 13.07
N LEU A 574 -24.10 -5.96 11.78
CA LEU A 574 -23.88 -6.97 10.74
C LEU A 574 -22.39 -7.26 10.54
N PHE A 575 -21.56 -6.23 10.46
CA PHE A 575 -20.11 -6.42 10.30
C PHE A 575 -19.51 -7.15 11.50
N LYS A 576 -19.87 -6.74 12.73
CA LYS A 576 -19.47 -7.42 13.97
C LYS A 576 -19.89 -8.90 13.99
N ASP A 577 -21.13 -9.21 13.61
CA ASP A 577 -21.58 -10.61 13.48
C ASP A 577 -20.66 -11.37 12.52
N ILE A 578 -20.48 -10.89 11.29
CA ILE A 578 -19.68 -11.55 10.25
C ILE A 578 -18.25 -11.84 10.72
N ILE A 579 -17.52 -10.84 11.20
CA ILE A 579 -16.11 -11.02 11.57
C ILE A 579 -15.92 -11.85 12.83
N SER A 580 -16.92 -11.92 13.71
CA SER A 580 -16.87 -12.72 14.94
C SER A 580 -17.11 -14.21 14.70
N ARG A 581 -17.63 -14.59 13.51
CA ARG A 581 -17.93 -15.99 13.19
C ARG A 581 -16.69 -16.85 13.16
N LYS A 582 -16.82 -18.08 13.67
CA LYS A 582 -15.72 -19.06 13.73
C LYS A 582 -15.11 -19.38 12.37
N ASN A 583 -15.92 -19.33 11.30
CA ASN A 583 -15.49 -19.69 9.95
C ASN A 583 -14.84 -18.51 9.19
N PHE A 584 -14.91 -17.29 9.72
CA PHE A 584 -14.20 -16.14 9.15
C PHE A 584 -12.69 -16.27 9.44
N PRO A 585 -11.79 -16.09 8.45
CA PRO A 585 -10.36 -16.32 8.66
C PRO A 585 -9.73 -15.41 9.72
N ASP A 586 -9.00 -16.01 10.67
CA ASP A 586 -8.31 -15.29 11.75
C ASP A 586 -7.30 -14.25 11.25
N VAL A 587 -6.64 -14.53 10.12
CA VAL A 587 -5.65 -13.62 9.53
C VAL A 587 -6.28 -12.27 9.16
N PHE A 588 -7.53 -12.26 8.66
CA PHE A 588 -8.22 -11.02 8.34
C PHE A 588 -8.66 -10.27 9.60
N ARG A 589 -9.07 -10.97 10.66
CA ARG A 589 -9.33 -10.35 11.97
C ARG A 589 -8.08 -9.65 12.51
N GLN A 590 -6.94 -10.34 12.51
CA GLN A 590 -5.68 -9.79 12.99
C GLN A 590 -5.25 -8.55 12.19
N LYS A 591 -5.39 -8.57 10.86
CA LYS A 591 -5.10 -7.42 10.01
C LYS A 591 -6.03 -6.26 10.31
N TRP A 592 -7.33 -6.52 10.40
CA TRP A 592 -8.31 -5.51 10.81
C TRP A 592 -7.95 -4.87 12.14
N ASP A 593 -7.64 -5.65 13.17
CA ASP A 593 -7.29 -5.14 14.50
C ASP A 593 -6.02 -4.27 14.42
N ASN A 594 -4.99 -4.71 13.70
CA ASN A 594 -3.76 -3.94 13.52
C ASN A 594 -3.99 -2.62 12.77
N VAL A 595 -4.81 -2.65 11.71
CA VAL A 595 -5.12 -1.48 10.89
C VAL A 595 -6.02 -0.52 11.66
N TYR A 596 -7.04 -1.03 12.35
CA TYR A 596 -7.91 -0.25 13.22
C TYR A 596 -7.09 0.42 14.32
N GLN A 597 -6.25 -0.32 15.06
CA GLN A 597 -5.32 0.26 16.03
C GLN A 597 -4.44 1.34 15.38
N PHE A 598 -3.91 1.08 14.20
CA PHE A 598 -3.03 2.01 13.52
C PHE A 598 -3.71 3.31 13.08
N PHE A 599 -4.91 3.24 12.50
CA PHE A 599 -5.65 4.41 12.02
C PHE A 599 -6.43 5.12 13.11
N HIS A 600 -7.03 4.37 14.03
CA HIS A 600 -7.82 4.88 15.14
C HIS A 600 -6.91 5.31 16.29
N GLU A 601 -6.13 4.39 16.88
CA GLU A 601 -5.28 4.71 18.04
C GLU A 601 -4.02 5.50 17.65
N GLY A 602 -3.49 5.29 16.45
CA GLY A 602 -2.33 6.00 15.90
C GLY A 602 -2.64 7.41 15.35
N ASN A 603 -3.93 7.78 15.22
CA ASN A 603 -4.34 9.14 14.89
C ASN A 603 -3.84 10.10 15.98
N PRO A 604 -3.04 11.14 15.65
CA PRO A 604 -2.54 12.12 16.62
C PRO A 604 -3.64 12.69 17.51
N SER A 605 -4.87 12.83 17.01
CA SER A 605 -6.03 13.31 17.76
C SER A 605 -6.47 12.33 18.87
N ASN A 606 -6.46 11.03 18.60
CA ASN A 606 -6.81 10.00 19.58
C ASN A 606 -5.62 9.75 20.53
N LYS A 607 -4.39 9.77 20.00
CA LYS A 607 -3.15 9.77 20.80
C LYS A 607 -3.14 10.93 21.80
N ILE A 608 -3.53 12.15 21.40
CA ILE A 608 -3.60 13.31 22.29
C ILE A 608 -4.63 13.12 23.39
N ASN A 609 -5.84 12.64 23.06
CA ASN A 609 -6.86 12.41 24.09
C ASN A 609 -6.44 11.34 25.09
N ASN A 610 -5.81 10.25 24.63
CA ASN A 610 -5.27 9.21 25.51
C ASN A 610 -4.08 9.71 26.34
N LEU A 611 -3.18 10.48 25.72
CA LEU A 611 -2.04 11.12 26.40
C LEU A 611 -2.51 12.06 27.51
N ILE A 612 -3.53 12.88 27.26
CA ILE A 612 -4.13 13.75 28.28
C ILE A 612 -4.72 12.92 29.42
N LEU A 613 -5.46 11.86 29.10
CA LEU A 613 -6.06 10.97 30.12
C LEU A 613 -4.98 10.32 31.00
N ASP A 614 -3.94 9.75 30.39
CA ASP A 614 -2.83 9.13 31.09
C ASP A 614 -2.06 10.16 31.92
N ALA A 615 -1.78 11.33 31.36
CA ALA A 615 -1.05 12.39 32.05
C ALA A 615 -1.83 12.90 33.27
N LYS A 616 -3.17 13.00 33.20
CA LYS A 616 -4.02 13.39 34.35
C LYS A 616 -3.95 12.42 35.52
N THR A 617 -3.52 11.18 35.31
CA THR A 617 -3.31 10.22 36.42
C THR A 617 -2.00 10.45 37.17
N LYS A 618 -1.04 11.18 36.58
CA LYS A 618 0.34 11.31 37.07
C LYS A 618 0.76 12.76 37.38
N TYR A 619 0.14 13.74 36.74
CA TYR A 619 0.54 15.14 36.78
C TYR A 619 -0.61 16.04 37.25
N GLU A 620 -0.27 17.16 37.89
CA GLU A 620 -1.26 18.06 38.49
C GLU A 620 -2.05 18.87 37.46
N LYS A 621 -1.41 19.22 36.34
CA LYS A 621 -2.01 20.03 35.26
C LYS A 621 -1.52 19.60 33.90
N ILE A 622 -2.39 19.78 32.92
CA ILE A 622 -2.08 19.59 31.51
C ILE A 622 -1.95 20.95 30.81
N ASN A 623 -0.75 21.23 30.31
CA ASN A 623 -0.42 22.42 29.55
C ASN A 623 -0.24 22.07 28.07
N MET A 624 -0.86 22.83 27.16
CA MET A 624 -0.80 22.54 25.74
C MET A 624 -0.53 23.79 24.90
N ASP A 625 0.46 23.73 24.00
CA ASP A 625 0.63 24.70 22.92
C ASP A 625 0.36 24.00 21.59
N VAL A 626 -0.71 24.38 20.90
CA VAL A 626 -1.10 23.73 19.64
C VAL A 626 -0.48 24.39 18.40
N SER A 627 0.26 25.49 18.57
CA SER A 627 0.82 26.27 17.47
C SER A 627 2.21 26.78 17.81
N THR A 628 3.03 25.92 18.41
CA THR A 628 4.37 26.31 18.84
C THR A 628 5.26 26.59 17.64
N SER A 629 5.91 27.75 17.65
CA SER A 629 6.83 28.19 16.58
C SER A 629 8.27 27.78 16.84
N ASN A 630 8.70 27.84 18.11
CA ASN A 630 9.96 27.28 18.60
C ASN A 630 9.70 26.67 19.98
N CYS A 631 10.04 25.39 20.16
CA CYS A 631 9.72 24.65 21.37
C CYS A 631 10.53 25.07 22.61
N ASP A 632 11.44 26.04 22.50
CA ASP A 632 12.29 26.51 23.60
C ASP A 632 11.50 26.93 24.85
N TYR A 633 10.36 27.62 24.70
CA TYR A 633 9.55 28.03 25.85
C TYR A 633 8.93 26.82 26.56
N LEU A 634 8.38 25.86 25.81
CA LEU A 634 7.82 24.61 26.33
C LEU A 634 8.88 23.77 27.04
N ILE A 635 10.04 23.58 26.42
CA ILE A 635 11.17 22.81 26.99
C ILE A 635 11.62 23.42 28.32
N ASN A 636 11.87 24.73 28.35
CA ASN A 636 12.33 25.41 29.56
C ASN A 636 11.30 25.34 30.69
N THR A 637 10.02 25.45 30.35
CA THR A 637 8.93 25.41 31.34
C THR A 637 8.74 23.98 31.88
N ALA A 638 8.80 22.97 31.01
CA ALA A 638 8.74 21.57 31.41
C ALA A 638 9.90 21.18 32.35
N LEU A 639 11.12 21.67 32.08
CA LEU A 639 12.28 21.47 32.95
C LEU A 639 12.12 22.11 34.33
N GLN A 640 11.45 23.27 34.41
CA GLN A 640 11.21 24.01 35.65
C GLN A 640 10.07 23.41 36.49
N ASN A 641 9.05 22.84 35.84
CA ASN A 641 7.81 22.40 36.47
C ASN A 641 7.56 20.90 36.23
N LYS A 642 8.28 20.04 36.94
CA LYS A 642 8.22 18.57 36.76
C LYS A 642 6.89 17.92 37.19
N ASN A 643 6.09 18.61 37.99
CA ASN A 643 4.76 18.18 38.44
C ASN A 643 3.65 18.44 37.42
N GLU A 644 3.92 19.22 36.37
CA GLU A 644 2.97 19.52 35.31
C GLU A 644 3.39 18.85 33.99
N TYR A 645 2.41 18.48 33.17
CA TYR A 645 2.65 17.86 31.87
C TYR A 645 2.47 18.87 30.74
N TYR A 646 3.36 18.80 29.75
CA TYR A 646 3.40 19.73 28.63
C TYR A 646 3.25 18.99 27.30
N ILE A 647 2.39 19.51 26.42
CA ILE A 647 2.17 18.98 25.07
C ILE A 647 2.39 20.10 24.06
N GLY A 648 3.35 19.93 23.15
CA GLY A 648 3.58 20.84 22.03
C GLY A 648 3.10 20.23 20.72
N ILE A 649 2.33 20.96 19.92
CA ILE A 649 1.98 20.57 18.55
C ILE A 649 2.74 21.47 17.59
N VAL A 650 3.62 20.86 16.81
CA VAL A 650 4.50 21.56 15.87
C VAL A 650 4.06 21.22 14.45
N LYS A 651 3.91 22.25 13.63
CA LYS A 651 3.61 22.09 12.20
C LYS A 651 4.87 21.99 11.35
N ASP A 652 5.93 22.73 11.70
CA ASP A 652 7.14 22.85 10.89
C ASP A 652 8.13 21.70 11.14
N LYS A 653 8.54 21.02 10.05
CA LYS A 653 9.42 19.85 10.09
C LYS A 653 10.83 20.16 10.58
N GLU A 654 11.42 21.27 10.14
CA GLU A 654 12.76 21.66 10.58
C GLU A 654 12.76 21.90 12.10
N GLU A 655 11.69 22.53 12.60
CA GLU A 655 11.54 22.77 14.03
C GLU A 655 11.32 21.48 14.84
N ILE A 656 10.59 20.48 14.31
CA ILE A 656 10.45 19.16 14.97
C ILE A 656 11.82 18.49 15.11
N ILE A 657 12.60 18.46 14.02
CA ILE A 657 13.94 17.84 14.02
C ILE A 657 14.87 18.58 14.98
N ASN A 658 14.88 19.92 14.93
CA ASN A 658 15.67 20.75 15.84
C ASN A 658 15.27 20.52 17.30
N THR A 659 13.98 20.41 17.57
CA THR A 659 13.43 20.15 18.90
C THR A 659 13.82 18.76 19.40
N GLN A 660 13.67 17.72 18.57
CA GLN A 660 14.08 16.36 18.93
C GLN A 660 15.59 16.28 19.20
N ALA A 661 16.41 16.97 18.41
CA ALA A 661 17.85 17.06 18.65
C ALA A 661 18.14 17.74 20.01
N LYS A 662 17.46 18.84 20.35
CA LYS A 662 17.56 19.49 21.68
C LYS A 662 17.15 18.52 22.80
N LEU A 663 16.09 17.74 22.62
CA LEU A 663 15.58 16.78 23.60
C LEU A 663 16.48 15.55 23.77
N SER A 664 17.19 15.12 22.73
CA SER A 664 18.06 13.93 22.79
C SER A 664 19.19 14.01 23.82
N GLY A 665 19.54 15.24 24.24
CA GLY A 665 20.51 15.51 25.31
C GLY A 665 19.90 15.81 26.68
N LEU A 666 18.57 15.80 26.82
CA LEU A 666 17.85 16.20 28.04
C LEU A 666 16.96 15.05 28.55
N GLN A 667 17.02 14.75 29.84
CA GLN A 667 16.07 13.82 30.46
C GLN A 667 14.79 14.59 30.86
N ILE A 668 13.78 14.56 29.99
CA ILE A 668 12.48 15.19 30.20
C ILE A 668 11.39 14.13 30.02
N GLU A 669 10.64 13.85 31.07
CA GLU A 669 9.56 12.83 31.09
C GLU A 669 8.15 13.46 31.05
N ASN A 670 8.06 14.78 31.28
CA ASN A 670 6.81 15.54 31.40
C ASN A 670 6.53 16.46 30.19
N LEU A 671 7.12 16.15 29.03
CA LEU A 671 6.94 16.88 27.78
C LEU A 671 6.80 15.90 26.62
N GLU A 672 5.75 16.06 25.82
CA GLU A 672 5.59 15.37 24.54
C GLU A 672 5.47 16.41 23.42
N ILE A 673 6.23 16.22 22.34
CA ILE A 673 6.15 17.04 21.12
C ILE A 673 5.55 16.19 20.01
N LEU A 674 4.41 16.63 19.49
CA LEU A 674 3.64 15.93 18.48
C LEU A 674 3.65 16.71 17.16
N PRO A 675 3.89 16.05 16.02
CA PRO A 675 3.68 16.67 14.72
C PRO A 675 2.19 16.85 14.46
N GLY A 676 1.77 18.01 13.92
CA GLY A 676 0.38 18.17 13.51
C GLY A 676 -0.07 19.59 13.15
N ASN A 677 -1.20 19.67 12.45
CA ASN A 677 -1.87 20.94 12.17
C ASN A 677 -2.89 21.25 13.29
N PRO A 678 -2.78 22.39 13.99
CA PRO A 678 -3.74 22.81 15.01
C PRO A 678 -5.19 22.80 14.54
N ASP A 679 -5.46 23.27 13.32
CA ASP A 679 -6.82 23.37 12.77
C ASP A 679 -7.49 22.00 12.67
N ASN A 680 -6.69 20.94 12.45
CA ASN A 680 -7.18 19.58 12.31
C ASN A 680 -7.29 18.86 13.66
N ILE A 681 -6.41 19.18 14.62
CA ILE A 681 -6.34 18.44 15.89
C ILE A 681 -7.31 19.01 16.92
N LEU A 682 -7.42 20.34 17.02
CA LEU A 682 -8.23 21.02 18.03
C LEU A 682 -9.70 20.56 18.10
N PRO A 683 -10.40 20.33 16.98
CA PRO A 683 -11.79 19.86 17.01
C PRO A 683 -11.98 18.55 17.76
N PHE A 684 -10.99 17.65 17.70
CA PHE A 684 -11.06 16.30 18.26
C PHE A 684 -10.62 16.20 19.72
N ILE A 685 -9.97 17.23 20.28
CA ILE A 685 -9.67 17.27 21.71
C ILE A 685 -10.99 17.31 22.47
N LYS A 686 -11.17 16.48 23.50
CA LYS A 686 -12.41 16.47 24.30
C LYS A 686 -12.62 17.81 25.01
N ASP A 687 -13.88 18.22 25.13
CA ASP A 687 -14.23 19.47 25.83
C ASP A 687 -13.89 19.37 27.32
N LYS A 688 -13.40 20.47 27.91
CA LYS A 688 -12.97 20.58 29.32
C LYS A 688 -11.77 19.70 29.74
N PHE A 689 -10.98 19.20 28.79
CA PHE A 689 -9.89 18.26 29.08
C PHE A 689 -8.53 18.93 29.31
N VAL A 690 -8.31 20.16 28.84
CA VAL A 690 -7.02 20.85 28.96
C VAL A 690 -7.08 21.91 30.05
N ASP A 691 -6.11 21.94 30.95
CA ASP A 691 -6.08 22.89 32.06
C ASP A 691 -5.51 24.23 31.62
N ASN A 692 -4.41 24.23 30.87
CA ASN A 692 -3.84 25.46 30.36
C ASN A 692 -3.50 25.35 28.87
N PHE A 693 -3.90 26.35 28.10
CA PHE A 693 -3.34 26.55 26.76
C PHE A 693 -2.22 27.58 26.81
N ILE A 694 -1.18 27.37 26.00
CA ILE A 694 -0.07 28.30 25.80
C ILE A 694 -0.10 28.74 24.34
N ILE A 695 0.13 30.02 24.08
CA ILE A 695 0.22 30.60 22.74
C ILE A 695 1.57 31.30 22.59
N THR A 696 2.47 30.71 21.80
CA THR A 696 3.84 31.24 21.56
C THR A 696 4.05 31.86 20.17
N ILE A 697 3.02 31.96 19.34
CA ILE A 697 3.11 32.52 17.96
C ILE A 697 3.66 33.96 17.89
N PHE A 698 3.64 34.69 19.00
CA PHE A 698 4.16 36.06 19.11
C PHE A 698 5.64 36.12 19.56
N CYS A 699 6.30 34.96 19.65
CA CYS A 699 7.75 34.82 19.85
C CYS A 699 8.50 34.54 18.54
N ASP A 700 7.79 34.28 17.44
CA ASP A 700 8.40 34.05 16.13
C ASP A 700 8.69 35.37 15.39
N ASN A 701 9.96 35.55 15.02
CA ASN A 701 10.51 36.69 14.28
C ASN A 701 10.56 36.45 12.76
N SER A 702 10.04 35.32 12.26
CA SER A 702 10.04 35.05 10.82
C SER A 702 9.30 36.15 10.03
N GLU A 703 9.95 36.71 9.00
CA GLU A 703 9.45 37.85 8.20
C GLU A 703 8.17 37.57 7.38
N LYS A 704 7.60 36.37 7.51
CA LYS A 704 6.37 36.00 6.80
C LYS A 704 5.22 36.86 7.35
N ARG A 705 4.56 37.63 6.47
CA ARG A 705 3.37 38.44 6.76
C ARG A 705 2.16 37.55 7.12
N VAL A 706 2.22 36.90 8.28
CA VAL A 706 1.12 36.09 8.82
C VAL A 706 0.25 37.01 9.68
N ASN A 707 -1.06 37.01 9.43
CA ASN A 707 -2.01 37.77 10.24
C ASN A 707 -2.19 37.10 11.61
N LYS A 708 -1.26 37.38 12.54
CA LYS A 708 -1.21 36.83 13.91
C LYS A 708 -2.50 37.13 14.70
N GLU A 709 -3.14 38.27 14.43
CA GLU A 709 -4.41 38.66 15.05
C GLU A 709 -5.54 37.69 14.67
N ARG A 710 -5.68 37.35 13.38
CA ARG A 710 -6.69 36.37 12.92
C ARG A 710 -6.47 34.99 13.56
N ILE A 711 -5.21 34.55 13.64
CA ILE A 711 -4.87 33.26 14.26
C ILE A 711 -5.26 33.25 15.73
N LEU A 712 -4.93 34.31 16.48
CA LEU A 712 -5.31 34.43 17.89
C LEU A 712 -6.82 34.35 18.08
N LYS A 713 -7.61 35.04 17.24
CA LYS A 713 -9.09 35.00 17.30
C LYS A 713 -9.63 33.57 17.14
N ASN A 714 -9.10 32.83 16.16
CA ASN A 714 -9.50 31.44 15.92
C ASN A 714 -9.11 30.54 17.09
N LEU A 715 -7.89 30.68 17.64
CA LEU A 715 -7.44 29.89 18.78
C LEU A 715 -8.29 30.17 20.03
N LEU A 716 -8.55 31.44 20.37
CA LEU A 716 -9.39 31.80 21.51
C LEU A 716 -10.81 31.24 21.39
N HIS A 717 -11.39 31.27 20.19
CA HIS A 717 -12.69 30.66 19.93
C HIS A 717 -12.67 29.15 20.17
N SER A 718 -11.70 28.45 19.59
CA SER A 718 -11.55 26.99 19.71
C SER A 718 -11.24 26.54 21.14
N TYR A 719 -10.38 27.25 21.88
CA TYR A 719 -9.98 26.88 23.25
C TYR A 719 -11.12 26.98 24.26
N LYS A 720 -12.12 27.83 24.00
CA LYS A 720 -13.20 28.15 24.94
C LYS A 720 -14.03 26.93 25.39
N SER A 721 -14.19 25.92 24.54
CA SER A 721 -14.87 24.66 24.90
C SER A 721 -13.91 23.59 25.44
N LYS A 722 -12.62 23.67 25.08
CA LYS A 722 -11.59 22.67 25.44
C LYS A 722 -10.98 22.90 26.83
N LEU A 723 -11.00 24.12 27.32
CA LEU A 723 -10.53 24.50 28.66
C LEU A 723 -11.35 23.89 29.79
N SER A 724 -10.68 23.37 30.81
CA SER A 724 -11.29 22.98 32.08
C SER A 724 -11.90 24.19 32.81
N GLN A 725 -12.71 23.94 33.83
CA GLN A 725 -13.52 24.98 34.48
C GLN A 725 -12.69 26.14 35.03
N ASP A 726 -11.53 25.83 35.62
CA ASP A 726 -10.58 26.81 36.17
C ASP A 726 -9.38 27.04 35.25
N GLY A 727 -9.44 26.53 34.02
CA GLY A 727 -8.32 26.56 33.09
C GLY A 727 -7.94 27.96 32.61
N THR A 728 -6.68 28.13 32.22
CA THR A 728 -6.14 29.42 31.78
C THR A 728 -5.55 29.36 30.37
N ILE A 729 -5.43 30.51 29.71
CA ILE A 729 -4.64 30.65 28.49
C ILE A 729 -3.48 31.60 28.80
N GLN A 730 -2.27 31.20 28.47
CA GLN A 730 -1.07 32.03 28.57
C GLN A 730 -0.63 32.46 27.17
N ILE A 731 -0.61 33.77 26.92
CA ILE A 731 -0.14 34.35 25.66
C ILE A 731 1.24 34.94 25.91
N ILE A 732 2.25 34.41 25.22
CA ILE A 732 3.65 34.83 25.36
C ILE A 732 3.98 35.79 24.23
N VAL A 733 4.46 36.99 24.57
CA VAL A 733 4.65 38.09 23.63
C VAL A 733 6.03 38.70 23.79
N GLU A 734 6.79 38.79 22.70
CA GLU A 734 8.11 39.46 22.67
C GLU A 734 8.00 40.95 22.31
N ASN A 735 7.04 41.34 21.47
CA ASN A 735 6.92 42.70 20.93
C ASN A 735 5.88 43.55 21.68
N GLU A 736 6.25 44.76 22.11
CA GLU A 736 5.37 45.72 22.79
C GLU A 736 4.15 46.15 21.95
N GLN A 737 4.29 46.26 20.64
CA GLN A 737 3.20 46.62 19.74
C GLN A 737 2.16 45.50 19.69
N ASP A 738 2.60 44.25 19.58
CA ASP A 738 1.73 43.07 19.62
C ASP A 738 1.08 42.95 21.01
N PHE A 739 1.82 43.21 22.09
CA PHE A 739 1.29 43.19 23.45
C PHE A 739 0.09 44.13 23.60
N ARG A 740 0.21 45.39 23.17
CA ARG A 740 -0.90 46.36 23.24
C ARG A 740 -2.11 45.93 22.42
N LYS A 741 -1.90 45.38 21.22
CA LYS A 741 -2.98 44.90 20.34
C LYS A 741 -3.70 43.68 20.92
N ILE A 742 -2.96 42.73 21.48
CA ILE A 742 -3.52 41.52 22.11
C ILE A 742 -4.37 41.91 23.32
N MET A 743 -3.89 42.84 24.15
CA MET A 743 -4.62 43.33 25.33
C MET A 743 -6.00 43.89 24.99
N SER A 744 -6.15 44.58 23.85
CA SER A 744 -7.47 45.06 23.40
C SER A 744 -8.37 43.95 22.84
N LEU A 745 -7.80 42.87 22.29
CA LEU A 745 -8.58 41.79 21.66
C LEU A 745 -9.16 40.79 22.66
N ILE A 746 -8.50 40.55 23.80
CA ILE A 746 -8.90 39.50 24.76
C ILE A 746 -10.34 39.65 25.27
N PRO A 747 -10.81 40.84 25.72
CA PRO A 747 -12.17 41.00 26.26
C PRO A 747 -13.26 40.74 25.23
N GLU A 748 -13.01 41.07 23.95
CA GLU A 748 -13.96 40.88 22.84
C GLU A 748 -14.30 39.41 22.58
N HIS A 749 -13.46 38.48 23.05
CA HIS A 749 -13.61 37.04 22.86
C HIS A 749 -14.09 36.29 24.11
N GLY A 750 -14.56 37.02 25.15
CA GLY A 750 -15.17 36.41 26.34
C GLY A 750 -14.17 35.84 27.35
N PHE A 751 -12.97 36.42 27.41
CA PHE A 751 -11.94 36.10 28.39
C PHE A 751 -11.59 37.33 29.24
N LYS A 752 -11.31 37.12 30.52
CA LYS A 752 -10.78 38.14 31.45
C LYS A 752 -9.28 37.96 31.61
N ILE A 753 -8.55 39.06 31.73
CA ILE A 753 -7.13 39.05 32.05
C ILE A 753 -6.98 38.90 33.56
N ILE A 754 -6.27 37.87 34.01
CA ILE A 754 -6.03 37.61 35.44
C ILE A 754 -4.71 38.23 35.88
N SER A 755 -3.66 38.07 35.06
CA SER A 755 -2.34 38.57 35.40
C SER A 755 -1.51 38.88 34.16
N THR A 756 -0.60 39.84 34.30
CA THR A 756 0.46 40.12 33.33
C THR A 756 1.79 40.10 34.05
N SER A 757 2.75 39.31 33.58
CA SER A 757 4.09 39.22 34.19
C SER A 757 5.19 39.36 33.16
N ASN A 758 6.31 39.97 33.57
CA ASN A 758 7.53 40.02 32.77
C ASN A 758 8.43 38.85 33.20
N LYS A 759 8.87 38.01 32.26
CA LYS A 759 9.80 36.90 32.52
C LYS A 759 11.01 37.03 31.59
N VAL A 760 12.20 36.74 32.12
CA VAL A 760 13.43 36.65 31.33
C VAL A 760 13.60 35.19 30.91
N THR A 761 13.55 34.91 29.61
CA THR A 761 13.84 33.56 29.10
C THR A 761 15.37 33.41 28.99
N LEU A 762 15.95 32.41 29.68
CA LEU A 762 17.33 32.01 29.44
C LEU A 762 17.45 31.49 28.00
N GLY A 763 18.43 32.01 27.26
CA GLY A 763 18.70 31.63 25.89
C GLY A 763 18.98 30.13 25.74
N ALA A 764 18.70 29.61 24.55
CA ALA A 764 18.84 28.21 24.14
C ALA A 764 20.08 27.52 24.75
N LEU A 765 19.87 26.33 25.33
CA LEU A 765 20.92 25.41 25.73
C LEU A 765 21.68 24.93 24.48
N ASN A 766 22.72 25.67 24.07
CA ASN A 766 23.71 25.17 23.13
C ASN A 766 24.73 24.31 23.88
N SER A 767 24.95 23.08 23.41
CA SER A 767 25.97 22.14 23.92
C SER A 767 27.40 22.53 23.53
N ASP A 768 27.57 23.60 22.75
CA ASP A 768 28.87 24.05 22.26
C ASP A 768 29.40 25.23 23.12
N LYS A 769 30.38 24.94 23.99
CA LYS A 769 30.99 25.91 24.93
C LYS A 769 31.76 27.07 24.25
N SER A 770 31.69 27.20 22.93
CA SER A 770 32.53 28.12 22.15
C SER A 770 31.81 29.34 21.57
N LYS A 771 30.48 29.47 21.68
CA LYS A 771 29.75 30.69 21.26
C LYS A 771 28.70 31.12 22.29
N ARG A 772 29.09 32.02 23.20
CA ARG A 772 28.13 32.80 24.00
C ARG A 772 27.40 33.79 23.08
N THR A 773 26.19 33.47 22.65
CA THR A 773 25.25 34.49 22.17
C THR A 773 24.53 35.08 23.38
N ASN A 774 25.03 36.23 23.85
CA ASN A 774 24.35 37.07 24.83
C ASN A 774 23.10 37.70 24.20
N HIS A 775 21.93 37.05 24.28
CA HIS A 775 20.64 37.76 24.22
C HIS A 775 19.60 36.99 25.03
N ALA A 776 19.54 37.25 26.34
CA ALA A 776 18.33 36.96 27.10
C ALA A 776 17.22 37.85 26.55
N LYS A 777 16.12 37.27 26.07
CA LYS A 777 14.98 38.02 25.58
C LYS A 777 13.98 38.21 26.72
N ASN A 778 13.52 39.45 26.90
CA ASN A 778 12.42 39.75 27.83
C ASN A 778 11.10 39.39 27.15
N VAL A 779 10.34 38.47 27.74
CA VAL A 779 8.99 38.10 27.27
C VAL A 779 7.94 38.62 28.27
N LYS A 780 6.80 39.07 27.73
CA LYS A 780 5.61 39.35 28.52
C LYS A 780 4.65 38.17 28.43
N ILE A 781 4.10 37.79 29.57
CA ILE A 781 3.12 36.70 29.68
C ILE A 781 1.80 37.33 30.09
N ILE A 782 0.77 37.14 29.26
CA ILE A 782 -0.61 37.52 29.57
C ILE A 782 -1.36 36.25 29.93
N THR A 783 -1.89 36.16 31.15
CA THR A 783 -2.71 35.02 31.58
C THR A 783 -4.18 35.43 31.60
N ILE A 784 -5.00 34.67 30.90
CA ILE A 784 -6.43 34.94 30.74
C ILE A 784 -7.27 33.71 31.14
N GLN A 785 -8.51 33.93 31.52
CA GLN A 785 -9.47 32.88 31.87
C GLN A 785 -10.86 33.23 31.35
N LYS A 786 -11.70 32.22 31.13
CA LYS A 786 -13.06 32.40 30.63
C LYS A 786 -13.88 33.33 31.55
N LEU A 787 -14.63 34.26 30.97
CA LEU A 787 -15.66 34.99 31.72
C LEU A 787 -16.75 34.01 32.15
N GLN A 788 -16.96 33.88 33.47
CA GLN A 788 -18.11 33.15 34.00
C GLN A 788 -19.36 34.02 33.82
N ASN A 789 -20.29 33.59 32.97
CA ASN A 789 -21.63 34.19 32.95
C ASN A 789 -22.37 33.73 34.20
N ASN A 790 -22.40 34.57 35.23
CA ASN A 790 -23.33 34.43 36.36
C ASN A 790 -24.75 34.80 35.91
N ASN A 791 -25.37 34.00 35.03
CA ASN A 791 -26.79 34.08 34.70
C ASN A 791 -27.59 33.07 35.53
N ASN A 792 -27.47 33.13 36.85
CA ASN A 792 -28.35 32.40 37.79
C ASN A 792 -29.06 33.33 38.78
N ASN A 793 -29.23 34.60 38.44
CA ASN A 793 -30.12 35.52 39.15
C ASN A 793 -30.91 36.33 38.14
N ILE A 794 -32.04 35.78 37.66
CA ILE A 794 -33.32 36.45 37.37
C ILE A 794 -34.28 35.31 36.97
N GLN A 795 -34.95 34.75 37.98
CA GLN A 795 -36.37 34.36 37.98
C GLN A 795 -36.69 33.86 39.40
N LYS A 796 -37.21 34.77 40.21
CA LYS A 796 -38.12 34.47 41.30
C LYS A 796 -39.51 34.89 40.86
#